data_AF-A0A3C1C3L4-F1
#
_entry.id   AF-A0A3C1C3L4-F1
#
_cell.length_a   1.000
_cell.length_b   1.000
_cell.length_c   1.000
_cell.angle_alpha   90.00
_cell.angle_beta   90.00
_cell.angle_gamma   90.00
#
_symmetry.space_group_name_H-M   'P 1'
#
loop_
_entity.id
_entity.type
_entity.pdbx_description
1 polymer ?
#
loop_
_entity_poly.entity_id
_entity_poly.type
_entity_poly.pdbx_seq_one_letter_code
_entity_poly.pdbx_strand_id
1 'polypeptide(L)'
;MSAMIRVDLHCHSLHSDGTLAPEAVADRLAADQAVFAALVDHDSLAGLPAFRRRLARRGIGFITGVEITCDHGGKSAHLLAYGFDPGHEELRANLDAMWLSHGEGLESIAGSLRRKRLHGPRSEMALLPGAATGRIDLADGIALVHRAGGRAFLAHPLFLEPNADKLEALLPALQELGLDGIEALYPAFSPEARARLVEMARRLKLLVCAGSDFHHSGTQTGIEMPLDLWKAFRDAILAGPKGAFQPPAAAPHFVPPRGLKFALRIVLPTVAALFLFGVVLLDIILPAIENSLLEQKRELIRELVNSAWGILAEADQEVQNGVVPLAQAQQLAQKRIETLRYGHEGKDYFWLQDMQPRMLMHPYRPELNGQDVGEFRDPRGTRIFVEFANLVRRQNEGFVDYVWQWKDDPHRLVPKESYIRGFEPWGWIIGTGMYTEDVKAEIARFERHLARISAGIAGVIALLLLYVIRQSLLIERRRRVAEDGLRESTERYRALVEAATEGTLLAVEGRCRYANPTLLGRLGYDGPEIELLDLADLLPHLPGNERIWEALGEVRPGEERHESLEAVLRGRDGSLLDCLLTFSRISVAGKDGLILQTRDLIVRPAPGAAAAPAGAVEPGSVLAEAAGHAALGLFRARAHRRGAVMAVNSAARELLPALAAAADHPPELADVFPDAAAFDDFMRRLEGAGQARQRLHLATPDGEGRTLTLDAKLVRDAAGAARFMDGCIEDTSADARREAERESLIERLQTSLLYLHESVERLGHPALFCSPDMTLRQVAALMTARDSEAVLVRAESGRPTGLVTDRTLRVRSLAGDARPDDPIRGVVREPVVAIPRHAQVYEALLLMQEKGVEHLAVTDDGGDIVGLIHGRDILHLHGSEAAMLTEKIAHAATAEEAIRWARRAPLLVKALLESGAHARQTTRLISAICDAATTRFIELAIAELGPAPCPFVFLALGSQGRQEMTFFADQDNALLYDPPAGETAAARYFLELGGRVCNGLDRAGFFFCPGGVMAKNPKWCASLAEWERTTADWIRTAEPKQLLEFNVFLDFRAVAGEVELARRLRLHVHETLRLHPPFLPFLASDLMRFRPPPGRLGLWLRPPGRRARAARLDLKEALLPLIGSARLYAVGERLDETHTLDRLDALARRNRVAESDLQKTTIAYDTLLRLRLLHQAECLQENRPLDNTIDWRRLDPAQTVLLREAFVRLAAIQKKISYDFLGGT
;
A
#
# COMPACT_ATOMS: atom_id res chain seq x y z
N MET A 1 19.21 27.18 43.61
CA MET A 1 19.76 25.85 43.25
C MET A 1 20.58 26.05 41.99
N SER A 2 21.82 25.56 41.92
CA SER A 2 22.62 25.68 40.69
C SER A 2 21.92 24.90 39.57
N ALA A 3 21.89 25.43 38.35
CA ALA A 3 21.33 24.71 37.20
C ALA A 3 22.15 23.42 36.97
N MET A 4 21.49 22.32 36.66
CA MET A 4 22.13 21.01 36.44
C MET A 4 21.98 20.60 34.97
N ILE A 5 22.98 19.89 34.44
CA ILE A 5 22.97 19.26 33.13
C ILE A 5 23.23 17.76 33.27
N ARG A 6 22.58 16.93 32.45
CA ARG A 6 22.82 15.48 32.45
C ARG A 6 23.82 15.11 31.37
N VAL A 7 24.95 14.53 31.76
CA VAL A 7 26.06 14.14 30.87
C VAL A 7 26.59 12.77 31.23
N ASP A 8 27.23 12.07 30.31
CA ASP A 8 27.94 10.83 30.64
C ASP A 8 29.25 10.75 29.87
N LEU A 9 30.34 11.11 30.57
CA LEU A 9 31.66 11.27 29.97
C LEU A 9 32.55 10.04 30.20
N HIS A 10 32.02 9.00 30.83
CA HIS A 10 32.72 7.75 31.09
C HIS A 10 31.80 6.54 30.84
N CYS A 11 31.87 5.95 29.66
CA CYS A 11 31.16 4.72 29.32
C CYS A 11 31.96 3.85 28.35
N HIS A 12 31.70 2.55 28.41
CA HIS A 12 32.44 1.52 27.69
C HIS A 12 31.56 0.72 26.73
N SER A 13 32.16 0.14 25.71
CA SER A 13 31.51 -0.68 24.68
C SER A 13 32.25 -1.99 24.43
N LEU A 14 31.69 -2.81 23.54
CA LEU A 14 32.30 -4.06 23.05
C LEU A 14 33.68 -3.89 22.37
N HIS A 15 34.22 -2.68 22.26
CA HIS A 15 35.56 -2.44 21.74
C HIS A 15 36.65 -2.43 22.83
N SER A 16 36.24 -2.38 24.10
CA SER A 16 37.01 -2.76 25.28
C SER A 16 36.28 -3.92 26.00
N ASP A 17 35.70 -3.64 27.16
CA ASP A 17 35.13 -4.53 28.17
C ASP A 17 33.64 -4.25 28.43
N GLY A 18 33.05 -3.29 27.72
CA GLY A 18 31.61 -3.06 27.73
C GLY A 18 30.82 -4.19 27.07
N THR A 19 29.64 -4.48 27.59
CA THR A 19 28.77 -5.57 27.08
C THR A 19 27.89 -5.16 25.89
N LEU A 20 27.82 -3.86 25.59
CA LEU A 20 26.95 -3.30 24.56
C LEU A 20 27.77 -2.75 23.39
N ALA A 21 27.23 -2.89 22.18
CA ALA A 21 27.79 -2.21 21.02
C ALA A 21 27.69 -0.69 21.21
N PRO A 22 28.61 0.12 20.66
CA PRO A 22 28.57 1.58 20.79
C PRO A 22 27.19 2.18 20.48
N GLU A 23 26.50 1.68 19.46
CA GLU A 23 25.16 2.15 19.12
C GLU A 23 24.10 1.87 20.20
N ALA A 24 24.22 0.74 20.89
CA ALA A 24 23.32 0.39 21.98
C ALA A 24 23.61 1.22 23.24
N VAL A 25 24.87 1.56 23.51
CA VAL A 25 25.24 2.50 24.58
C VAL A 25 24.64 3.88 24.31
N ALA A 26 24.77 4.39 23.08
CA ALA A 26 24.15 5.66 22.67
C ALA A 26 22.62 5.66 22.79
N ASP A 27 21.96 4.53 22.52
CA ASP A 27 20.51 4.39 22.71
C ASP A 27 20.11 4.43 24.19
N ARG A 28 20.93 3.86 25.06
CA ARG A 28 20.69 3.88 26.51
C ARG A 28 20.84 5.29 27.08
N LEU A 29 21.90 5.99 26.68
CA LEU A 29 22.11 7.39 27.04
C LEU A 29 20.95 8.31 26.62
N ALA A 30 20.34 8.02 25.48
CA ALA A 30 19.13 8.73 25.05
C ALA A 30 17.93 8.44 25.94
N ALA A 31 17.74 7.18 26.36
CA ALA A 31 16.68 6.80 27.28
C ALA A 31 16.85 7.46 28.66
N ASP A 32 18.09 7.59 29.12
CA ASP A 32 18.41 8.22 30.41
C ASP A 32 18.53 9.77 30.31
N GLN A 33 18.21 10.34 29.15
CA GLN A 33 18.16 11.78 28.87
C GLN A 33 19.52 12.50 29.00
N ALA A 34 20.62 11.82 28.71
CA ALA A 34 21.93 12.47 28.60
C ALA A 34 21.95 13.47 27.45
N VAL A 35 22.57 14.62 27.68
CA VAL A 35 22.67 15.71 26.70
C VAL A 35 24.01 15.71 25.98
N PHE A 36 25.08 15.36 26.69
CA PHE A 36 26.41 15.15 26.12
C PHE A 36 26.97 13.81 26.59
N ALA A 37 27.71 13.13 25.72
CA ALA A 37 28.35 11.87 26.07
C ALA A 37 29.71 11.68 25.39
N ALA A 38 30.59 10.96 26.08
CA ALA A 38 31.86 10.48 25.58
C ALA A 38 31.95 8.96 25.77
N LEU A 39 32.32 8.25 24.71
CA LEU A 39 32.71 6.84 24.79
C LEU A 39 34.21 6.81 25.04
N VAL A 40 34.64 6.12 26.08
CA VAL A 40 36.04 6.11 26.55
C VAL A 40 36.53 4.66 26.69
N ASP A 41 36.33 3.84 25.65
CA ASP A 41 36.79 2.45 25.64
C ASP A 41 38.28 2.36 26.05
N HIS A 42 38.62 1.37 26.89
CA HIS A 42 40.02 1.09 27.27
C HIS A 42 40.94 0.94 26.06
N ASP A 43 41.92 1.82 25.99
CA ASP A 43 43.04 1.83 25.03
C ASP A 43 42.61 1.74 23.56
N SER A 44 41.38 2.15 23.22
CA SER A 44 40.79 1.90 21.90
C SER A 44 39.92 3.06 21.42
N LEU A 45 40.18 3.52 20.20
CA LEU A 45 39.36 4.53 19.52
C LEU A 45 38.33 3.89 18.55
N ALA A 46 38.23 2.56 18.52
CA ALA A 46 37.52 1.84 17.48
C ALA A 46 35.99 2.06 17.52
N GLY A 47 35.43 2.26 18.71
CA GLY A 47 33.99 2.47 18.93
C GLY A 47 33.49 3.87 18.53
N LEU A 48 34.37 4.88 18.54
CA LEU A 48 34.00 6.30 18.40
C LEU A 48 33.19 6.63 17.13
N PRO A 49 33.53 6.14 15.92
CA PRO A 49 32.77 6.49 14.71
C PRO A 49 31.34 5.94 14.70
N ALA A 50 31.13 4.75 15.29
CA ALA A 50 29.83 4.13 15.41
C ALA A 50 28.97 4.86 16.47
N PHE A 51 29.58 5.15 17.61
CA PHE A 51 28.96 5.88 18.72
C PHE A 51 28.46 7.26 18.30
N ARG A 52 29.33 8.09 17.72
CA ARG A 52 28.99 9.45 17.28
C ARG A 52 27.82 9.46 16.29
N ARG A 53 27.84 8.58 15.27
CA ARG A 53 26.75 8.51 14.29
C ARG A 53 25.41 8.17 14.94
N ARG A 54 25.42 7.37 16.01
CA ARG A 54 24.21 7.03 16.75
C ARG A 54 23.74 8.16 17.65
N LEU A 55 24.64 8.82 18.37
CA LEU A 55 24.32 10.00 19.20
C LEU A 55 23.73 11.14 18.37
N ALA A 56 24.28 11.41 17.18
CA ALA A 56 23.75 12.43 16.26
C ALA A 56 22.28 12.16 15.88
N ARG A 57 21.90 10.89 15.67
CA ARG A 57 20.50 10.50 15.39
C ARG A 57 19.58 10.61 16.61
N ARG A 58 20.15 10.63 17.82
CA ARG A 58 19.44 10.77 19.09
C ARG A 58 19.44 12.22 19.61
N GLY A 59 20.14 13.13 18.94
CA GLY A 59 20.23 14.53 19.36
C GLY A 59 21.08 14.76 20.61
N ILE A 60 22.04 13.86 20.88
CA ILE A 60 22.99 13.97 22.00
C ILE A 60 24.32 14.49 21.46
N GLY A 61 24.94 15.46 22.14
CA GLY A 61 26.23 16.00 21.75
C GLY A 61 27.37 15.01 22.04
N PHE A 62 28.33 14.93 21.12
CA PHE A 62 29.44 13.99 21.19
C PHE A 62 30.73 14.68 21.63
N ILE A 63 31.45 14.06 22.56
CA ILE A 63 32.80 14.45 22.96
C ILE A 63 33.75 13.28 22.65
N THR A 64 34.86 13.59 21.99
CA THR A 64 35.94 12.61 21.75
C THR A 64 36.56 12.20 23.09
N GLY A 65 36.64 10.90 23.34
CA GLY A 65 37.14 10.32 24.58
C GLY A 65 37.94 9.03 24.35
N VAL A 66 38.86 8.71 25.28
CA VAL A 66 39.48 7.40 25.45
C VAL A 66 39.95 7.24 26.90
N GLU A 67 39.88 6.04 27.45
CA GLU A 67 40.50 5.71 28.73
C GLU A 67 41.82 5.00 28.48
N ILE A 68 42.92 5.58 28.96
CA ILE A 68 44.27 5.06 28.77
C ILE A 68 44.72 4.34 30.04
N THR A 69 45.17 3.09 29.89
CA THR A 69 45.65 2.29 31.01
C THR A 69 47.09 2.68 31.37
N CYS A 70 47.28 3.19 32.59
CA CYS A 70 48.57 3.66 33.09
C CYS A 70 49.05 2.89 34.33
N ASP A 71 50.36 2.94 34.60
CA ASP A 71 50.96 2.58 35.89
C ASP A 71 51.40 3.84 36.63
N HIS A 72 51.17 3.89 37.93
CA HIS A 72 51.71 4.91 38.81
C HIS A 72 52.21 4.27 40.11
N GLY A 73 53.53 4.14 40.23
CA GLY A 73 54.18 3.57 41.43
C GLY A 73 53.81 2.10 41.67
N GLY A 74 53.61 1.31 40.60
CA GLY A 74 53.23 -0.11 40.67
C GLY A 74 51.73 -0.34 40.93
N LYS A 75 50.91 0.72 40.91
CA LYS A 75 49.45 0.65 40.95
C LYS A 75 48.86 0.96 39.58
N SER A 76 47.78 0.26 39.21
CA SER A 76 47.00 0.57 38.01
C SER A 76 46.29 1.91 38.19
N ALA A 77 46.46 2.83 37.25
CA ALA A 77 45.77 4.10 37.17
C ALA A 77 45.12 4.20 35.79
N HIS A 78 43.95 4.83 35.69
CA HIS A 78 43.33 5.07 34.40
C HIS A 78 43.22 6.57 34.12
N LEU A 79 43.55 6.95 32.89
CA LEU A 79 43.58 8.34 32.46
C LEU A 79 42.54 8.56 31.37
N LEU A 80 41.53 9.36 31.66
CA LEU A 80 40.53 9.80 30.70
C LEU A 80 41.11 10.95 29.89
N ALA A 81 41.13 10.79 28.57
CA ALA A 81 41.54 11.83 27.65
C ALA A 81 40.32 12.40 26.92
N TYR A 82 40.18 13.71 26.86
CA TYR A 82 39.09 14.38 26.13
C TYR A 82 39.61 15.44 25.17
N GLY A 83 38.90 15.64 24.05
CA GLY A 83 39.19 16.76 23.14
C GLY A 83 40.55 16.71 22.44
N PHE A 84 41.11 15.52 22.24
CA PHE A 84 42.31 15.32 21.45
C PHE A 84 41.97 15.09 19.97
N ASP A 85 42.94 15.27 19.07
CA ASP A 85 42.82 14.84 17.66
C ASP A 85 42.88 13.31 17.56
N PRO A 86 41.79 12.62 17.20
CA PRO A 86 41.80 11.16 17.06
C PRO A 86 42.58 10.68 15.82
N GLY A 87 42.99 11.59 14.94
CA GLY A 87 43.92 11.35 13.84
C GLY A 87 45.40 11.31 14.27
N HIS A 88 45.72 11.77 15.48
CA HIS A 88 47.11 11.89 15.96
C HIS A 88 47.85 10.54 15.92
N GLU A 89 48.86 10.46 15.05
CA GLU A 89 49.53 9.20 14.72
C GLU A 89 50.21 8.56 15.94
N GLU A 90 50.82 9.36 16.82
CA GLU A 90 51.58 8.87 17.98
C GLU A 90 50.65 8.28 19.04
N LEU A 91 49.51 8.94 19.28
CA LEU A 91 48.49 8.47 20.22
C LEU A 91 47.93 7.13 19.73
N ARG A 92 47.57 7.05 18.44
CA ARG A 92 47.05 5.81 17.84
C ARG A 92 48.05 4.66 17.88
N ALA A 93 49.32 4.92 17.58
CA ALA A 93 50.36 3.89 17.61
C ALA A 93 50.53 3.28 19.00
N ASN A 94 50.51 4.11 20.05
CA ASN A 94 50.61 3.65 21.43
C ASN A 94 49.34 2.90 21.90
N LEU A 95 48.15 3.42 21.60
CA LEU A 95 46.88 2.74 21.92
C LEU A 95 46.75 1.39 21.21
N ASP A 96 47.06 1.32 19.90
CA ASP A 96 47.02 0.05 19.15
C ASP A 96 48.03 -0.98 19.73
N ALA A 97 49.21 -0.52 20.18
CA ALA A 97 50.22 -1.38 20.81
C ALA A 97 49.77 -1.89 22.19
N MET A 98 49.17 -1.02 23.02
CA MET A 98 48.62 -1.37 24.32
C MET A 98 47.47 -2.37 24.16
N TRP A 99 46.48 -2.07 23.32
CA TRP A 99 45.34 -2.94 23.04
C TRP A 99 45.75 -4.35 22.57
N LEU A 100 46.79 -4.46 21.73
CA LEU A 100 47.33 -5.76 21.27
C LEU A 100 47.88 -6.63 22.40
N SER A 101 48.38 -6.02 23.47
CA SER A 101 49.00 -6.73 24.60
C SER A 101 47.98 -7.28 25.61
N HIS A 102 46.76 -6.72 25.68
CA HIS A 102 45.72 -7.14 26.63
C HIS A 102 45.05 -8.49 26.31
N GLY A 103 45.42 -9.17 25.21
CA GLY A 103 45.03 -10.56 24.93
C GLY A 103 43.55 -10.81 24.56
N GLU A 104 42.63 -9.90 24.90
CA GLU A 104 41.17 -10.06 24.68
C GLU A 104 40.74 -9.83 23.22
N GLY A 105 41.59 -9.21 22.39
CA GLY A 105 41.36 -9.02 20.96
C GLY A 105 41.55 -10.27 20.08
N LEU A 106 42.00 -11.40 20.63
CA LEU A 106 42.44 -12.56 19.86
C LEU A 106 41.33 -13.46 19.32
N GLU A 107 40.15 -13.47 19.95
CA GLU A 107 39.03 -14.34 19.53
C GLU A 107 38.11 -13.71 18.46
N SER A 108 38.30 -12.42 18.15
CA SER A 108 37.48 -11.69 17.18
C SER A 108 38.05 -11.75 15.75
N ILE A 109 37.18 -11.99 14.76
CA ILE A 109 37.49 -11.94 13.31
C ILE A 109 38.13 -10.59 12.93
N ALA A 110 37.78 -9.50 13.62
CA ALA A 110 38.37 -8.17 13.39
C ALA A 110 39.83 -8.09 13.84
N GLY A 111 40.20 -8.74 14.95
CA GLY A 111 41.58 -8.84 15.45
C GLY A 111 42.48 -9.62 14.50
N SER A 112 41.99 -10.75 13.96
CA SER A 112 42.71 -11.54 12.93
C SER A 112 42.91 -10.79 11.61
N LEU A 113 41.96 -9.92 11.20
CA LEU A 113 42.07 -9.12 9.97
C LEU A 113 42.98 -7.88 10.12
N ARG A 114 43.05 -7.26 11.30
CA ARG A 114 44.00 -6.17 11.59
C ARG A 114 45.44 -6.66 11.72
N ARG A 115 45.66 -7.85 12.29
CA ARG A 115 46.99 -8.50 12.34
C ARG A 115 47.60 -8.69 10.94
N LYS A 116 46.76 -8.93 9.91
CA LYS A 116 47.18 -8.99 8.49
C LYS A 116 47.41 -7.63 7.82
N ARG A 117 46.80 -6.54 8.31
CA ARG A 117 47.00 -5.17 7.78
C ARG A 117 48.22 -4.44 8.35
N LEU A 118 48.68 -4.84 9.54
CA LEU A 118 49.93 -4.33 10.17
C LEU A 118 51.22 -4.83 9.50
N HIS A 119 51.12 -5.50 8.34
CA HIS A 119 52.26 -5.80 7.45
C HIS A 119 52.42 -4.77 6.31
N GLY A 120 51.76 -3.61 6.40
CA GLY A 120 52.16 -2.41 5.66
C GLY A 120 53.46 -1.79 6.22
N PRO A 121 54.07 -0.81 5.54
CA PRO A 121 55.35 -0.25 5.94
C PRO A 121 55.26 0.23 7.40
N ARG A 122 56.13 -0.29 8.27
CA ARG A 122 56.26 0.17 9.66
C ARG A 122 56.53 1.68 9.62
N SER A 123 55.64 2.50 10.15
CA SER A 123 56.02 3.86 10.52
C SER A 123 57.10 3.73 11.59
N GLU A 124 58.27 4.32 11.36
CA GLU A 124 59.41 4.39 12.29
C GLU A 124 59.10 5.26 13.53
N MET A 125 57.90 5.17 14.10
CA MET A 125 57.49 5.97 15.25
C MET A 125 57.77 5.24 16.56
N ALA A 126 58.43 5.94 17.49
CA ALA A 126 58.82 5.42 18.78
C ALA A 126 57.58 5.16 19.66
N LEU A 127 57.44 3.92 20.14
CA LEU A 127 56.45 3.55 21.16
C LEU A 127 56.96 3.95 22.54
N LEU A 128 56.06 4.35 23.43
CA LEU A 128 56.39 4.65 24.82
C LEU A 128 56.80 3.36 25.56
N PRO A 129 57.74 3.44 26.52
CA PRO A 129 58.04 2.34 27.43
C PRO A 129 56.75 1.82 28.09
N GLY A 130 56.55 0.50 28.07
CA GLY A 130 55.37 -0.12 28.65
C GLY A 130 54.15 -0.25 27.72
N ALA A 131 54.13 0.44 26.57
CA ALA A 131 53.04 0.32 25.60
C ALA A 131 52.90 -1.12 25.06
N ALA A 132 54.03 -1.80 24.82
CA ALA A 132 54.04 -3.21 24.38
C ALA A 132 53.62 -4.20 25.48
N THR A 133 53.60 -3.78 26.74
CA THR A 133 53.17 -4.56 27.91
C THR A 133 51.77 -4.15 28.41
N GLY A 134 51.12 -3.21 27.73
CA GLY A 134 49.73 -2.80 27.99
C GLY A 134 49.53 -1.73 29.03
N ARG A 135 50.62 -1.16 29.58
CA ARG A 135 50.55 -0.11 30.60
C ARG A 135 51.71 0.84 30.42
N ILE A 136 51.41 2.10 30.16
CA ILE A 136 52.42 3.18 30.09
C ILE A 136 52.51 3.90 31.43
N ASP A 137 53.62 4.60 31.71
CA ASP A 137 53.69 5.43 32.91
C ASP A 137 52.64 6.55 32.86
N LEU A 138 52.04 6.89 34.00
CA LEU A 138 51.00 7.93 34.08
C LEU A 138 51.49 9.30 33.57
N ALA A 139 52.76 9.67 33.81
CA ALA A 139 53.34 10.91 33.30
C ALA A 139 53.44 10.89 31.76
N ASP A 140 53.85 9.74 31.21
CA ASP A 140 53.93 9.53 29.76
C ASP A 140 52.53 9.58 29.11
N GLY A 141 51.52 9.03 29.78
CA GLY A 141 50.12 9.10 29.37
C GLY A 141 49.58 10.53 29.31
N ILE A 142 49.80 11.32 30.36
CA ILE A 142 49.41 12.74 30.40
C ILE A 142 50.09 13.52 29.26
N ALA A 143 51.40 13.34 29.10
CA ALA A 143 52.16 14.00 28.04
C ALA A 143 51.67 13.59 26.64
N LEU A 144 51.29 12.31 26.43
CA LEU A 144 50.75 11.82 25.17
C LEU A 144 49.40 12.46 24.82
N VAL A 145 48.51 12.61 25.81
CA VAL A 145 47.21 13.28 25.64
C VAL A 145 47.39 14.74 25.23
N HIS A 146 48.31 15.45 25.88
CA HIS A 146 48.62 16.84 25.56
C HIS A 146 49.25 17.03 24.18
N ARG A 147 50.16 16.13 23.76
CA ARG A 147 50.72 16.15 22.39
C ARG A 147 49.64 15.96 21.34
N ALA A 148 48.64 15.14 21.62
CA ALA A 148 47.46 14.97 20.79
C ALA A 148 46.44 16.14 20.90
N GLY A 149 46.74 17.18 21.70
CA GLY A 149 45.92 18.37 21.88
C GLY A 149 44.75 18.23 22.86
N GLY A 150 44.66 17.11 23.57
CA GLY A 150 43.57 16.85 24.52
C GLY A 150 43.87 17.30 25.94
N ARG A 151 42.90 17.04 26.82
CA ARG A 151 42.95 17.26 28.27
C ARG A 151 42.94 15.94 29.02
N ALA A 152 43.79 15.82 30.02
CA ALA A 152 44.02 14.60 30.77
C ALA A 152 43.31 14.65 32.15
N PHE A 153 42.46 13.67 32.42
CA PHE A 153 41.67 13.54 33.64
C PHE A 153 41.97 12.22 34.34
N LEU A 154 42.14 12.25 35.67
CA LEU A 154 42.28 11.02 36.44
C LEU A 154 40.90 10.37 36.62
N ALA A 155 40.71 9.17 36.07
CA ALA A 155 39.47 8.39 36.22
C ALA A 155 39.34 7.90 37.66
N HIS A 156 38.10 7.89 38.18
CA HIS A 156 37.73 7.34 39.50
C HIS A 156 38.87 7.39 40.55
N PRO A 157 39.32 8.58 40.98
CA PRO A 157 40.61 8.80 41.66
C PRO A 157 40.76 8.06 43.01
N LEU A 158 39.65 7.75 43.69
CA LEU A 158 39.67 6.97 44.93
C LEU A 158 40.02 5.48 44.73
N PHE A 159 40.05 4.98 43.49
CA PHE A 159 40.58 3.64 43.20
C PHE A 159 42.11 3.61 43.17
N LEU A 160 42.76 4.72 42.80
CA LEU A 160 44.21 4.85 42.87
C LEU A 160 44.69 5.03 44.32
N GLU A 161 44.00 5.89 45.08
CA GLU A 161 44.24 6.11 46.51
C GLU A 161 42.91 6.26 47.28
N PRO A 162 42.47 5.22 48.02
CA PRO A 162 41.20 5.24 48.76
C PRO A 162 41.14 6.27 49.90
N ASN A 163 42.30 6.69 50.42
CA ASN A 163 42.36 7.71 51.46
C ASN A 163 42.36 9.12 50.83
N ALA A 164 41.27 9.86 51.00
CA ALA A 164 41.10 11.19 50.44
C ALA A 164 42.19 12.20 50.87
N ASP A 165 42.72 12.13 52.10
CA ASP A 165 43.80 13.03 52.56
C ASP A 165 45.12 12.74 51.83
N LYS A 166 45.41 11.45 51.55
CA LYS A 166 46.59 11.04 50.78
C LYS A 166 46.44 11.36 49.30
N LEU A 167 45.24 11.19 48.75
CA LEU A 167 44.92 11.61 47.38
C LEU A 167 45.10 13.12 47.23
N GLU A 168 44.65 13.91 48.20
CA GLU A 168 44.81 15.37 48.23
C GLU A 168 46.28 15.81 48.24
N ALA A 169 47.16 15.03 48.89
CA ALA A 169 48.61 15.25 48.85
C ALA A 169 49.25 14.79 47.52
N LEU A 170 48.66 13.83 46.81
CA LEU A 170 49.15 13.30 45.54
C LEU A 170 48.79 14.18 44.35
N LEU A 171 47.59 14.77 44.34
CA LEU A 171 47.08 15.56 43.20
C LEU A 171 47.98 16.73 42.77
N PRO A 172 48.62 17.50 43.68
CA PRO A 172 49.58 18.54 43.28
C PRO A 172 50.76 18.00 42.46
N ALA A 173 51.28 16.82 42.82
CA ALA A 173 52.38 16.19 42.08
C ALA A 173 51.93 15.74 40.68
N LEU A 174 50.70 15.23 40.55
CA LEU A 174 50.13 14.89 39.24
C LEU A 174 49.80 16.13 38.40
N GLN A 175 49.42 17.24 39.04
CA GLN A 175 49.20 18.52 38.39
C GLN A 175 50.51 19.11 37.83
N GLU A 176 51.63 18.97 38.55
CA GLU A 176 52.96 19.33 38.03
C GLU A 176 53.36 18.53 36.78
N LEU A 177 52.85 17.30 36.66
CA LEU A 177 53.00 16.46 35.46
C LEU A 177 52.03 16.82 34.32
N GLY A 178 51.11 17.77 34.54
CA GLY A 178 50.16 18.25 33.53
C GLY A 178 48.73 17.73 33.66
N LEU A 179 48.35 17.10 34.78
CA LEU A 179 46.96 16.67 34.97
C LEU A 179 46.00 17.88 34.94
N ASP A 180 45.00 17.86 34.05
CA ASP A 180 44.04 18.95 33.88
C ASP A 180 42.81 18.82 34.79
N GLY A 181 42.41 17.60 35.14
CA GLY A 181 41.19 17.36 35.90
C GLY A 181 41.06 15.99 36.55
N ILE A 182 39.94 15.78 37.24
CA ILE A 182 39.60 14.52 37.92
C ILE A 182 38.12 14.16 37.72
N GLU A 183 37.82 12.86 37.75
CA GLU A 183 36.45 12.35 37.78
C GLU A 183 35.88 12.41 39.20
N ALA A 184 35.34 13.57 39.59
CA ALA A 184 34.78 13.77 40.93
C ALA A 184 33.31 13.33 41.04
N LEU A 185 32.58 13.30 39.92
CA LEU A 185 31.15 12.97 39.87
C LEU A 185 30.94 11.54 39.35
N TYR A 186 31.22 10.58 40.22
CA TYR A 186 31.18 9.15 39.90
C TYR A 186 30.17 8.38 40.78
N PRO A 187 29.19 7.65 40.20
CA PRO A 187 28.10 6.98 40.94
C PRO A 187 28.53 6.03 42.06
N ALA A 188 29.69 5.38 41.94
CA ALA A 188 30.15 4.45 42.97
C ALA A 188 30.64 5.16 44.24
N PHE A 189 30.95 6.46 44.17
CA PHE A 189 31.38 7.24 45.34
C PHE A 189 30.18 7.74 46.14
N SER A 190 30.33 7.82 47.46
CA SER A 190 29.30 8.39 48.33
C SER A 190 29.09 9.89 48.05
N PRO A 191 27.90 10.46 48.33
CA PRO A 191 27.64 11.88 48.15
C PRO A 191 28.68 12.77 48.86
N GLU A 192 29.13 12.38 50.05
CA GLU A 192 30.16 13.09 50.83
C GLU A 192 31.52 13.03 50.13
N ALA A 193 31.89 11.87 49.59
CA ALA A 193 33.13 11.69 48.84
C ALA A 193 33.14 12.53 47.55
N ARG A 194 32.01 12.57 46.80
CA ARG A 194 31.89 13.42 45.61
C ARG A 194 31.98 14.91 45.95
N ALA A 195 31.28 15.35 46.99
CA ALA A 195 31.34 16.74 47.44
C ALA A 195 32.77 17.15 47.82
N ARG A 196 33.47 16.28 48.56
CA ARG A 196 34.87 16.47 48.94
C ARG A 196 35.80 16.52 47.72
N LEU A 197 35.66 15.62 46.75
CA LEU A 197 36.45 15.63 45.52
C LEU A 197 36.20 16.89 44.67
N VAL A 198 34.95 17.37 44.58
CA VAL A 198 34.62 18.63 43.90
C VAL A 198 35.26 19.82 44.61
N GLU A 199 35.25 19.85 45.94
CA GLU A 199 35.92 20.89 46.73
C GLU A 199 37.45 20.86 46.55
N MET A 200 38.04 19.67 46.57
CA MET A 200 39.47 19.46 46.29
C MET A 200 39.84 19.96 44.89
N ALA A 201 39.05 19.59 43.87
CA ALA A 201 39.26 20.05 42.49
C ALA A 201 39.19 21.58 42.39
N ARG A 202 38.19 22.22 43.03
CA ARG A 202 38.08 23.69 43.08
C ARG A 202 39.29 24.34 43.75
N ARG A 203 39.78 23.80 44.87
CA ARG A 203 40.93 24.35 45.59
C ARG A 203 42.22 24.23 44.80
N LEU A 204 42.41 23.09 44.12
CA LEU A 204 43.58 22.81 43.29
C LEU A 204 43.44 23.35 41.86
N LYS A 205 42.32 24.01 41.52
CA LYS A 205 41.99 24.51 40.18
C LYS A 205 42.02 23.42 39.10
N LEU A 206 41.67 22.19 39.47
CA LEU A 206 41.49 21.07 38.55
C LEU A 206 40.06 21.08 37.99
N LEU A 207 39.92 20.65 36.74
CA LEU A 207 38.61 20.47 36.10
C LEU A 207 37.90 19.23 36.66
N VAL A 208 36.57 19.20 36.53
CA VAL A 208 35.74 18.08 36.97
C VAL A 208 35.04 17.46 35.77
N CYS A 209 35.09 16.13 35.64
CA CYS A 209 34.22 15.37 34.74
C CYS A 209 33.24 14.47 35.52
N ALA A 210 32.25 13.94 34.80
CA ALA A 210 31.16 13.12 35.33
C ALA A 210 30.89 11.93 34.42
N GLY A 211 30.85 10.74 34.99
CA GLY A 211 30.78 9.50 34.21
C GLY A 211 30.13 8.36 34.99
N SER A 212 29.42 7.49 34.29
CA SER A 212 28.73 6.34 34.90
C SER A 212 29.61 5.11 35.04
N ASP A 213 30.70 5.03 34.26
CA ASP A 213 31.55 3.86 34.10
C ASP A 213 30.75 2.63 33.64
N PHE A 214 29.86 2.86 32.68
CA PHE A 214 28.91 1.86 32.24
C PHE A 214 29.59 0.73 31.46
N HIS A 215 29.52 -0.49 32.01
CA HIS A 215 29.98 -1.72 31.39
C HIS A 215 28.83 -2.71 31.08
N HIS A 216 27.80 -2.78 31.93
CA HIS A 216 26.72 -3.76 31.83
C HIS A 216 25.32 -3.20 32.12
N SER A 217 24.29 -3.89 31.61
CA SER A 217 22.86 -3.49 31.60
C SER A 217 22.18 -3.16 32.94
N GLY A 218 22.91 -3.17 34.07
CA GLY A 218 22.41 -2.87 35.41
C GLY A 218 22.77 -1.48 35.94
N THR A 219 23.72 -0.77 35.34
CA THR A 219 24.17 0.56 35.79
C THR A 219 23.37 1.66 35.09
N GLN A 220 22.89 2.66 35.83
CA GLN A 220 22.18 3.80 35.25
C GLN A 220 23.17 4.72 34.52
N THR A 221 22.87 5.08 33.28
CA THR A 221 23.69 6.03 32.49
C THR A 221 23.16 7.45 32.65
N GLY A 222 23.97 8.46 32.35
CA GLY A 222 23.58 9.88 32.46
C GLY A 222 23.65 10.43 33.89
N ILE A 223 24.72 11.18 34.17
CA ILE A 223 25.05 11.76 35.47
C ILE A 223 24.69 13.24 35.52
N GLU A 224 24.14 13.69 36.64
CA GLU A 224 23.85 15.10 36.85
C GLU A 224 25.12 15.86 37.26
N MET A 225 25.46 16.86 36.45
CA MET A 225 26.63 17.73 36.63
C MET A 225 26.16 19.18 36.81
N PRO A 226 26.69 19.92 37.81
CA PRO A 226 26.45 21.36 37.93
C PRO A 226 26.90 22.12 36.67
N LEU A 227 26.09 23.08 36.22
CA LEU A 227 26.31 23.79 34.97
C LEU A 227 27.62 24.60 34.96
N ASP A 228 28.06 25.13 36.11
CA ASP A 228 29.34 25.81 36.28
C ASP A 228 30.52 24.90 35.97
N LEU A 229 30.49 23.67 36.48
CA LEU A 229 31.52 22.67 36.23
C LEU A 229 31.49 22.20 34.77
N TRP A 230 30.29 22.01 34.20
CA TRP A 230 30.14 21.63 32.79
C TRP A 230 30.73 22.69 31.86
N LYS A 231 30.43 23.98 32.09
CA LYS A 231 30.97 25.07 31.26
C LYS A 231 32.49 25.13 31.35
N ALA A 232 33.06 25.01 32.56
CA ALA A 232 34.51 24.97 32.74
C ALA A 232 35.16 23.78 32.00
N PHE A 233 34.56 22.59 32.07
CA PHE A 233 35.01 21.40 31.33
C PHE A 233 34.92 21.61 29.80
N ARG A 234 33.75 22.04 29.30
CA ARG A 234 33.49 22.29 27.88
C ARG A 234 34.47 23.32 27.31
N ASP A 235 34.62 24.47 27.96
CA ASP A 235 35.43 25.57 27.47
C ASP A 235 36.93 25.18 27.43
N ALA A 236 37.39 24.38 28.40
CA ALA A 236 38.76 23.86 28.41
C ALA A 236 39.07 22.89 27.25
N ILE A 237 38.06 22.15 26.78
CA ILE A 237 38.16 21.25 25.63
C ILE A 237 38.05 22.04 24.32
N LEU A 238 37.15 23.02 24.24
CA LEU A 238 37.01 23.92 23.08
C LEU A 238 38.25 24.81 22.85
N ALA A 239 39.03 25.09 23.90
CA ALA A 239 40.30 25.80 23.82
C ALA A 239 41.44 24.99 23.15
N GLY A 240 41.22 23.69 22.86
CA GLY A 240 42.16 22.83 22.15
C GLY A 240 42.31 23.12 20.65
N PRO A 241 43.16 22.36 19.93
CA PRO A 241 43.38 22.53 18.50
C PRO A 241 42.12 22.24 17.67
N LYS A 242 41.95 22.97 16.57
CA LYS A 242 40.85 22.75 15.61
C LYS A 242 40.95 21.33 15.05
N GLY A 243 39.86 20.58 15.09
CA GLY A 243 39.81 19.17 14.65
C GLY A 243 39.68 18.13 15.77
N ALA A 244 39.79 18.50 17.04
CA ALA A 244 39.61 17.63 18.22
C ALA A 244 38.28 16.84 18.27
N PHE A 245 37.27 17.32 17.54
CA PHE A 245 35.93 16.72 17.47
C PHE A 245 35.64 16.09 16.09
N GLN A 246 36.63 15.99 15.19
CA GLN A 246 36.52 15.29 13.92
C GLN A 246 36.75 13.78 14.11
N PRO A 247 36.08 12.89 13.37
CA PRO A 247 36.35 11.47 13.47
C PRO A 247 37.66 11.13 12.75
N PRO A 248 38.40 10.08 13.16
CA PRO A 248 39.56 9.64 12.38
C PRO A 248 39.12 9.28 10.97
N ALA A 249 39.91 9.66 9.96
CA ALA A 249 39.65 9.33 8.56
C ALA A 249 39.39 7.82 8.44
N ALA A 250 38.21 7.45 7.95
CA ALA A 250 37.80 6.07 7.88
C ALA A 250 38.80 5.28 7.03
N ALA A 251 39.56 4.37 7.64
CA ALA A 251 40.31 3.37 6.90
C ALA A 251 39.33 2.66 5.94
N PRO A 252 39.72 2.39 4.68
CA PRO A 252 38.81 1.83 3.68
C PRO A 252 38.15 0.58 4.25
N HIS A 253 36.86 0.75 4.58
CA HIS A 253 36.02 -0.30 5.09
C HIS A 253 35.78 -1.26 3.94
N PHE A 254 36.50 -2.38 3.96
CA PHE A 254 36.02 -3.57 3.31
C PHE A 254 34.74 -3.97 4.04
N VAL A 255 33.59 -3.61 3.48
CA VAL A 255 32.32 -4.21 3.86
C VAL A 255 32.40 -5.63 3.32
N PRO A 256 32.63 -6.67 4.14
CA PRO A 256 32.51 -8.02 3.62
C PRO A 256 31.08 -8.15 3.08
N PRO A 257 30.86 -8.83 1.95
CA PRO A 257 29.53 -8.97 1.39
C PRO A 257 28.64 -9.66 2.42
N ARG A 258 27.85 -8.86 3.16
CA ARG A 258 26.91 -9.31 4.20
C ARG A 258 25.80 -10.21 3.64
N GLY A 259 25.78 -10.45 2.32
CA GLY A 259 24.92 -11.43 1.67
C GLY A 259 25.19 -12.88 2.10
N LEU A 260 26.44 -13.25 2.41
CA LEU A 260 26.78 -14.65 2.69
C LEU A 260 26.30 -15.12 4.07
N LYS A 261 26.52 -14.32 5.12
CA LYS A 261 26.09 -14.67 6.50
C LYS A 261 24.57 -14.70 6.65
N PHE A 262 23.86 -13.87 5.89
CA PHE A 262 22.40 -13.86 5.84
C PHE A 262 21.84 -15.06 5.07
N ALA A 263 22.44 -15.41 3.93
CA ALA A 263 22.08 -16.61 3.17
C ALA A 263 22.32 -17.89 3.98
N LEU A 264 23.47 -18.02 4.66
CA LEU A 264 23.79 -19.19 5.50
C LEU A 264 22.81 -19.41 6.65
N ARG A 265 22.34 -18.35 7.31
CA ARG A 265 21.38 -18.45 8.42
C ARG A 265 19.98 -18.94 8.02
N ILE A 266 19.59 -18.77 6.75
CA ILE A 266 18.26 -19.14 6.26
C ILE A 266 18.31 -20.45 5.45
N VAL A 267 19.36 -20.63 4.65
CA VAL A 267 19.49 -21.79 3.75
C VAL A 267 19.83 -23.06 4.54
N LEU A 268 20.76 -22.99 5.49
CA LEU A 268 21.28 -24.18 6.17
C LEU A 268 20.22 -24.93 7.00
N PRO A 269 19.41 -24.27 7.86
CA PRO A 269 18.38 -24.98 8.62
C PRO A 269 17.34 -25.64 7.72
N THR A 270 17.09 -25.05 6.55
CA THR A 270 16.05 -25.57 5.65
C THR A 270 16.54 -26.72 4.78
N VAL A 271 17.79 -26.69 4.34
CA VAL A 271 18.40 -27.84 3.68
C VAL A 271 18.48 -29.03 4.65
N ALA A 272 18.80 -28.78 5.92
CA ALA A 272 18.79 -29.80 6.96
C ALA A 272 17.38 -30.39 7.17
N ALA A 273 16.32 -29.56 7.18
CA ALA A 273 14.95 -30.03 7.30
C ALA A 273 14.48 -30.90 6.11
N LEU A 274 14.85 -30.51 4.88
CA LEU A 274 14.55 -31.30 3.67
C LEU A 274 15.27 -32.65 3.67
N PHE A 275 16.54 -32.66 4.13
CA PHE A 275 17.30 -33.88 4.28
C PHE A 275 16.67 -34.82 5.33
N LEU A 276 16.32 -34.29 6.49
CA LEU A 276 15.68 -35.06 7.56
C LEU A 276 14.32 -35.63 7.12
N PHE A 277 13.53 -34.86 6.36
CA PHE A 277 12.28 -35.34 5.78
C PHE A 277 12.51 -36.51 4.81
N GLY A 278 13.54 -36.43 3.96
CA GLY A 278 13.91 -37.52 3.05
C GLY A 278 14.27 -38.81 3.79
N VAL A 279 15.06 -38.70 4.86
CA VAL A 279 15.44 -39.83 5.73
C VAL A 279 14.21 -40.46 6.38
N VAL A 280 13.34 -39.67 7.00
CA VAL A 280 12.12 -40.21 7.65
C VAL A 280 11.21 -40.90 6.64
N LEU A 281 11.08 -40.34 5.44
CA LEU A 281 10.22 -40.93 4.41
C LEU A 281 10.75 -42.26 3.89
N LEU A 282 12.04 -42.31 3.52
CA LEU A 282 12.64 -43.48 2.86
C LEU A 282 13.00 -44.58 3.86
N ASP A 283 13.53 -44.23 5.02
CA ASP A 283 14.08 -45.21 5.96
C ASP A 283 13.08 -45.66 7.04
N ILE A 284 11.97 -44.94 7.22
CA ILE A 284 10.98 -45.25 8.27
C ILE A 284 9.59 -45.51 7.68
N ILE A 285 9.04 -44.58 6.90
CA ILE A 285 7.64 -44.67 6.43
C ILE A 285 7.49 -45.75 5.35
N LEU A 286 8.39 -45.79 4.36
CA LEU A 286 8.27 -46.72 3.23
C LEU A 286 8.34 -48.19 3.65
N PRO A 287 9.33 -48.62 4.48
CA PRO A 287 9.42 -50.01 4.93
C PRO A 287 8.23 -50.40 5.83
N ALA A 288 7.71 -49.46 6.63
CA ALA A 288 6.54 -49.72 7.48
C ALA A 288 5.28 -50.00 6.65
N ILE A 289 5.08 -49.27 5.55
CA ILE A 289 3.96 -49.49 4.63
C ILE A 289 4.10 -50.83 3.90
N GLU A 290 5.31 -51.16 3.40
CA GLU A 290 5.58 -52.44 2.75
C GLU A 290 5.20 -53.63 3.65
N ASN A 291 5.67 -53.61 4.90
CA ASN A 291 5.36 -54.65 5.89
C ASN A 291 3.85 -54.74 6.18
N SER A 292 3.19 -53.60 6.37
CA SER A 292 1.76 -53.55 6.65
C SER A 292 0.91 -54.10 5.50
N LEU A 293 1.26 -53.80 4.25
CA LEU A 293 0.55 -54.31 3.07
C LEU A 293 0.73 -55.82 2.90
N LEU A 294 1.93 -56.34 3.16
CA LEU A 294 2.19 -57.78 3.14
C LEU A 294 1.37 -58.51 4.22
N GLU A 295 1.33 -57.98 5.44
CA GLU A 295 0.52 -58.53 6.53
C GLU A 295 -0.98 -58.52 6.18
N GLN A 296 -1.50 -57.41 5.64
CA GLN A 296 -2.91 -57.33 5.24
C GLN A 296 -3.27 -58.37 4.17
N LYS A 297 -2.40 -58.60 3.19
CA LYS A 297 -2.64 -59.61 2.15
C LYS A 297 -2.58 -61.03 2.72
N ARG A 298 -1.66 -61.31 3.66
CA ARG A 298 -1.63 -62.59 4.39
C ARG A 298 -2.92 -62.83 5.17
N GLU A 299 -3.45 -61.82 5.84
CA GLU A 299 -4.72 -61.92 6.56
C GLU A 299 -5.90 -62.23 5.63
N LEU A 300 -5.96 -61.55 4.47
CA LEU A 300 -7.01 -61.81 3.48
C LEU A 300 -7.01 -63.27 2.99
N ILE A 301 -5.83 -63.83 2.69
CA ILE A 301 -5.71 -65.22 2.23
C ILE A 301 -6.13 -66.18 3.34
N ARG A 302 -5.74 -65.89 4.59
CA ARG A 302 -6.19 -66.67 5.76
C ARG A 302 -7.72 -66.69 5.85
N GLU A 303 -8.37 -65.54 5.78
CA GLU A 303 -9.83 -65.44 5.84
C GLU A 303 -10.53 -66.12 4.65
N LEU A 304 -9.94 -66.05 3.45
CA LEU A 304 -10.43 -66.76 2.27
C LEU A 304 -10.35 -68.28 2.44
N VAL A 305 -9.25 -68.81 3.00
CA VAL A 305 -9.14 -70.24 3.33
C VAL A 305 -10.11 -70.62 4.43
N ASN A 306 -10.30 -69.78 5.46
CA ASN A 306 -11.29 -70.02 6.51
C ASN A 306 -12.71 -70.11 5.94
N SER A 307 -13.04 -69.26 4.97
CA SER A 307 -14.33 -69.29 4.28
C SER A 307 -14.53 -70.59 3.49
N ALA A 308 -13.50 -71.03 2.75
CA ALA A 308 -13.58 -72.28 1.98
C ALA A 308 -13.53 -73.53 2.89
N TRP A 309 -12.82 -73.46 4.02
CA TRP A 309 -12.84 -74.47 5.08
C TRP A 309 -14.24 -74.57 5.70
N GLY A 310 -14.95 -73.45 5.86
CA GLY A 310 -16.35 -73.42 6.31
C GLY A 310 -17.29 -74.24 5.43
N ILE A 311 -17.04 -74.31 4.11
CA ILE A 311 -17.81 -75.17 3.19
C ILE A 311 -17.59 -76.66 3.52
N LEU A 312 -16.36 -77.06 3.89
CA LEU A 312 -16.08 -78.43 4.33
C LEU A 312 -16.78 -78.73 5.66
N ALA A 313 -16.75 -77.78 6.60
CA ALA A 313 -17.39 -77.93 7.91
C ALA A 313 -18.92 -78.03 7.81
N GLU A 314 -19.55 -77.22 6.96
CA GLU A 314 -21.00 -77.30 6.69
C GLU A 314 -21.36 -78.67 6.08
N ALA A 315 -20.58 -79.14 5.11
CA ALA A 315 -20.81 -80.43 4.48
C ALA A 315 -20.59 -81.62 5.45
N ASP A 316 -19.60 -81.54 6.35
CA ASP A 316 -19.42 -82.56 7.41
C ASP A 316 -20.59 -82.56 8.41
N GLN A 317 -21.13 -81.38 8.75
CA GLN A 317 -22.31 -81.29 9.60
C GLN A 317 -23.53 -81.97 8.98
N GLU A 318 -23.73 -81.83 7.65
CA GLU A 318 -24.79 -82.55 6.93
C GLU A 318 -24.59 -84.08 6.97
N VAL A 319 -23.34 -84.55 6.94
CA VAL A 319 -22.98 -85.98 7.09
C VAL A 319 -23.28 -86.47 8.49
N GLN A 320 -22.86 -85.74 9.52
CA GLN A 320 -23.12 -86.08 10.92
C GLN A 320 -24.61 -86.10 11.25
N ASN A 321 -25.39 -85.21 10.61
CA ASN A 321 -26.85 -85.15 10.73
C ASN A 321 -27.58 -86.23 9.90
N GLY A 322 -26.85 -87.05 9.13
CA GLY A 322 -27.41 -88.13 8.31
C GLY A 322 -28.18 -87.65 7.07
N VAL A 323 -28.01 -86.38 6.66
CA VAL A 323 -28.72 -85.78 5.51
C VAL A 323 -28.12 -86.26 4.20
N VAL A 324 -26.79 -86.42 4.14
CA VAL A 324 -26.05 -86.82 2.93
C VAL A 324 -24.95 -87.84 3.30
N PRO A 325 -24.74 -88.93 2.54
CA PRO A 325 -23.62 -89.84 2.74
C PRO A 325 -22.26 -89.14 2.57
N LEU A 326 -21.25 -89.55 3.35
CA LEU A 326 -19.90 -88.95 3.35
C LEU A 326 -19.31 -88.76 1.94
N ALA A 327 -19.36 -89.80 1.10
CA ALA A 327 -18.81 -89.73 -0.26
C ALA A 327 -19.52 -88.68 -1.14
N GLN A 328 -20.83 -88.51 -0.96
CA GLN A 328 -21.63 -87.54 -1.71
C GLN A 328 -21.39 -86.11 -1.19
N ALA A 329 -21.26 -85.93 0.13
CA ALA A 329 -20.92 -84.64 0.73
C ALA A 329 -19.50 -84.17 0.35
N GLN A 330 -18.53 -85.09 0.36
CA GLN A 330 -17.16 -84.84 -0.10
C GLN A 330 -17.13 -84.41 -1.57
N GLN A 331 -17.86 -85.10 -2.46
CA GLN A 331 -17.93 -84.75 -3.88
C GLN A 331 -18.60 -83.38 -4.11
N LEU A 332 -19.65 -83.07 -3.35
CA LEU A 332 -20.35 -81.78 -3.45
C LEU A 332 -19.47 -80.62 -2.96
N ALA A 333 -18.80 -80.78 -1.81
CA ALA A 333 -17.89 -79.78 -1.26
C ALA A 333 -16.69 -79.54 -2.19
N GLN A 334 -16.11 -80.61 -2.74
CA GLN A 334 -15.06 -80.52 -3.75
C GLN A 334 -15.50 -79.68 -4.96
N LYS A 335 -16.68 -79.97 -5.53
CA LYS A 335 -17.22 -79.25 -6.68
C LYS A 335 -17.51 -77.78 -6.37
N ARG A 336 -18.00 -77.47 -5.16
CA ARG A 336 -18.24 -76.09 -4.71
C ARG A 336 -16.91 -75.32 -4.65
N ILE A 337 -15.91 -75.88 -3.95
CA ILE A 337 -14.59 -75.25 -3.79
C ILE A 337 -13.87 -75.10 -5.13
N GLU A 338 -13.99 -76.08 -6.03
CA GLU A 338 -13.40 -76.04 -7.38
C GLU A 338 -13.89 -74.84 -8.21
N THR A 339 -15.12 -74.37 -7.99
CA THR A 339 -15.68 -73.21 -8.70
C THR A 339 -15.31 -71.86 -8.09
N LEU A 340 -14.77 -71.83 -6.86
CA LEU A 340 -14.42 -70.58 -6.19
C LEU A 340 -13.23 -69.91 -6.88
N ARG A 341 -13.44 -68.67 -7.31
CA ARG A 341 -12.40 -67.82 -7.85
C ARG A 341 -12.39 -66.47 -7.14
N TYR A 342 -11.21 -65.90 -6.97
CA TYR A 342 -11.04 -64.58 -6.37
C TYR A 342 -9.88 -63.83 -7.02
N GLY A 343 -9.56 -62.65 -6.47
CA GLY A 343 -8.54 -61.76 -6.99
C GLY A 343 -9.06 -60.87 -8.13
N HIS A 344 -8.28 -59.84 -8.49
CA HIS A 344 -8.69 -58.79 -9.44
C HIS A 344 -9.06 -59.33 -10.83
N GLU A 345 -8.45 -60.44 -11.25
CA GLU A 345 -8.72 -61.08 -12.55
C GLU A 345 -9.72 -62.24 -12.45
N GLY A 346 -10.21 -62.56 -11.24
CA GLY A 346 -11.09 -63.73 -11.03
C GLY A 346 -10.43 -65.05 -11.36
N LYS A 347 -9.10 -65.13 -11.22
CA LYS A 347 -8.28 -66.28 -11.63
C LYS A 347 -7.61 -67.01 -10.47
N ASP A 348 -7.55 -66.42 -9.28
CA ASP A 348 -6.97 -67.08 -8.10
C ASP A 348 -7.93 -68.15 -7.57
N TYR A 349 -7.37 -69.20 -6.96
CA TYR A 349 -8.08 -70.46 -6.82
C TYR A 349 -7.69 -71.24 -5.55
N PHE A 350 -8.55 -72.18 -5.15
CA PHE A 350 -8.31 -73.10 -4.04
C PHE A 350 -7.96 -74.49 -4.56
N TRP A 351 -7.18 -75.24 -3.80
CA TRP A 351 -6.91 -76.66 -4.07
C TRP A 351 -7.11 -77.50 -2.81
N LEU A 352 -7.38 -78.78 -3.02
CA LEU A 352 -7.56 -79.79 -1.97
C LEU A 352 -6.59 -80.93 -2.17
N GLN A 353 -5.97 -81.35 -1.07
CA GLN A 353 -5.06 -82.49 -0.99
C GLN A 353 -5.44 -83.30 0.27
N ASP A 354 -5.05 -84.56 0.38
CA ASP A 354 -5.14 -85.32 1.65
C ASP A 354 -3.82 -85.36 2.45
N MET A 355 -3.87 -85.99 3.62
CA MET A 355 -2.71 -86.20 4.49
C MET A 355 -1.70 -87.22 3.96
N GLN A 356 -2.04 -88.05 2.97
CA GLN A 356 -1.10 -88.96 2.28
C GLN A 356 -0.84 -88.44 0.86
N PRO A 357 0.00 -87.40 0.73
CA PRO A 357 -0.07 -86.30 -0.24
C PRO A 357 -0.61 -86.72 -1.62
N ARG A 358 -1.93 -86.90 -1.70
CA ARG A 358 -2.67 -87.19 -2.91
C ARG A 358 -3.51 -85.96 -3.22
N MET A 359 -3.47 -85.52 -4.47
CA MET A 359 -4.25 -84.35 -4.88
C MET A 359 -5.71 -84.76 -5.03
N LEU A 360 -6.61 -84.11 -4.29
CA LEU A 360 -8.05 -84.37 -4.38
C LEU A 360 -8.68 -83.50 -5.47
N MET A 361 -8.29 -82.22 -5.52
CA MET A 361 -8.83 -81.24 -6.46
C MET A 361 -7.85 -80.11 -6.72
N HIS A 362 -7.53 -79.86 -7.99
CA HIS A 362 -6.86 -78.68 -8.47
C HIS A 362 -7.51 -78.15 -9.76
N PRO A 363 -7.96 -76.89 -9.81
CA PRO A 363 -8.79 -76.39 -10.91
C PRO A 363 -8.04 -76.17 -12.23
N TYR A 364 -6.75 -75.82 -12.19
CA TYR A 364 -5.91 -75.61 -13.39
C TYR A 364 -4.98 -76.79 -13.72
N ARG A 365 -5.02 -77.86 -12.91
CA ARG A 365 -4.17 -79.05 -13.07
C ARG A 365 -5.01 -80.31 -12.82
N PRO A 366 -6.09 -80.52 -13.57
CA PRO A 366 -6.97 -81.67 -13.37
C PRO A 366 -6.23 -83.00 -13.56
N GLU A 367 -5.10 -83.02 -14.28
CA GLU A 367 -4.23 -84.19 -14.43
C GLU A 367 -3.63 -84.69 -13.11
N LEU A 368 -3.55 -83.83 -12.09
CA LEU A 368 -3.08 -84.22 -10.75
C LEU A 368 -4.20 -84.84 -9.92
N ASN A 369 -5.48 -84.59 -10.24
CA ASN A 369 -6.61 -85.03 -9.42
C ASN A 369 -6.65 -86.56 -9.32
N GLY A 370 -6.62 -87.07 -8.09
CA GLY A 370 -6.61 -88.49 -7.78
C GLY A 370 -5.23 -89.15 -7.85
N GLN A 371 -4.15 -88.44 -8.19
CA GLN A 371 -2.77 -88.97 -8.24
C GLN A 371 -2.01 -88.74 -6.92
N ASP A 372 -1.05 -89.63 -6.62
CA ASP A 372 -0.06 -89.42 -5.56
C ASP A 372 0.94 -88.34 -6.01
N VAL A 373 1.01 -87.25 -5.25
CA VAL A 373 1.87 -86.09 -5.53
C VAL A 373 3.03 -85.97 -4.53
N GLY A 374 3.32 -87.02 -3.76
CA GLY A 374 4.38 -87.04 -2.75
C GLY A 374 5.80 -86.84 -3.30
N GLU A 375 6.07 -87.31 -4.52
CA GLU A 375 7.38 -87.15 -5.18
C GLU A 375 7.47 -85.91 -6.09
N PHE A 376 6.40 -85.12 -6.18
CA PHE A 376 6.41 -83.89 -6.97
C PHE A 376 7.34 -82.84 -6.35
N ARG A 377 8.22 -82.26 -7.17
CA ARG A 377 9.17 -81.23 -6.75
C ARG A 377 8.94 -79.92 -7.49
N ASP A 378 9.00 -78.80 -6.76
CA ASP A 378 9.08 -77.48 -7.38
C ASP A 378 10.45 -77.27 -8.06
N PRO A 379 10.62 -76.22 -8.90
CA PRO A 379 11.91 -75.87 -9.49
C PRO A 379 13.05 -75.63 -8.51
N ARG A 380 12.77 -75.39 -7.23
CA ARG A 380 13.77 -75.27 -6.15
C ARG A 380 14.13 -76.62 -5.53
N GLY A 381 13.55 -77.71 -6.02
CA GLY A 381 13.76 -79.08 -5.52
C GLY A 381 12.92 -79.45 -4.29
N THR A 382 12.01 -78.58 -3.87
CA THR A 382 11.16 -78.73 -2.68
C THR A 382 10.00 -79.67 -2.97
N ARG A 383 9.77 -80.68 -2.12
CA ARG A 383 8.58 -81.54 -2.19
C ARG A 383 7.38 -80.83 -1.56
N ILE A 384 6.77 -79.92 -2.31
CA ILE A 384 5.80 -78.94 -1.78
C ILE A 384 4.57 -79.58 -1.12
N PHE A 385 4.00 -80.64 -1.70
CA PHE A 385 2.80 -81.29 -1.16
C PHE A 385 3.10 -82.09 0.11
N VAL A 386 4.32 -82.60 0.23
CA VAL A 386 4.82 -83.21 1.48
C VAL A 386 5.01 -82.14 2.55
N GLU A 387 5.56 -80.98 2.20
CA GLU A 387 5.69 -79.86 3.12
C GLU A 387 4.34 -79.33 3.60
N PHE A 388 3.31 -79.32 2.75
CA PHE A 388 1.95 -78.96 3.16
C PHE A 388 1.40 -79.92 4.21
N ALA A 389 1.49 -81.23 3.96
CA ALA A 389 1.06 -82.25 4.92
C ALA A 389 1.89 -82.19 6.22
N ASN A 390 3.20 -81.99 6.14
CA ASN A 390 4.06 -81.84 7.31
C ASN A 390 3.77 -80.58 8.12
N LEU A 391 3.38 -79.48 7.47
CA LEU A 391 2.98 -78.26 8.18
C LEU A 391 1.65 -78.47 8.92
N VAL A 392 0.64 -79.03 8.25
CA VAL A 392 -0.65 -79.34 8.89
C VAL A 392 -0.48 -80.34 10.04
N ARG A 393 0.36 -81.38 9.90
CA ARG A 393 0.65 -82.31 11.01
C ARG A 393 1.33 -81.64 12.20
N ARG A 394 2.16 -80.62 11.98
CA ARG A 394 2.90 -79.94 13.04
C ARG A 394 2.08 -78.86 13.75
N GLN A 395 1.30 -78.09 13.00
CA GLN A 395 0.72 -76.81 13.45
C GLN A 395 -0.75 -76.61 13.05
N ASN A 396 -1.37 -77.60 12.39
CA ASN A 396 -2.71 -77.58 11.80
C ASN A 396 -2.92 -76.60 10.63
N GLU A 397 -2.25 -75.45 10.65
CA GLU A 397 -2.33 -74.41 9.63
C GLU A 397 -1.04 -73.58 9.54
N GLY A 398 -0.85 -72.83 8.46
CA GLY A 398 0.25 -71.88 8.33
C GLY A 398 0.59 -71.50 6.89
N PHE A 399 1.64 -70.70 6.70
CA PHE A 399 2.10 -70.25 5.38
C PHE A 399 3.28 -71.08 4.87
N VAL A 400 3.30 -71.35 3.56
CA VAL A 400 4.41 -72.00 2.86
C VAL A 400 4.75 -71.22 1.60
N ASP A 401 6.04 -70.91 1.42
CA ASP A 401 6.59 -70.31 0.21
C ASP A 401 7.16 -71.40 -0.72
N TYR A 402 6.76 -71.36 -1.99
CA TYR A 402 7.17 -72.32 -3.03
C TYR A 402 7.08 -71.70 -4.42
N VAL A 403 7.71 -72.32 -5.41
CA VAL A 403 7.57 -71.87 -6.81
C VAL A 403 6.44 -72.65 -7.48
N TRP A 404 5.50 -71.93 -8.09
CA TRP A 404 4.34 -72.52 -8.76
C TRP A 404 4.01 -71.81 -10.07
N GLN A 405 3.18 -72.45 -10.88
CA GLN A 405 2.71 -71.84 -12.11
C GLN A 405 1.86 -70.59 -11.85
N TRP A 406 1.92 -69.64 -12.78
CA TRP A 406 1.15 -68.41 -12.76
C TRP A 406 -0.30 -68.69 -13.14
N LYS A 407 -1.19 -68.82 -12.16
CA LYS A 407 -2.63 -69.00 -12.34
C LYS A 407 -2.94 -70.13 -13.34
N ASP A 408 -3.46 -69.78 -14.51
CA ASP A 408 -3.81 -70.66 -15.63
C ASP A 408 -2.69 -70.90 -16.65
N ASP A 409 -1.54 -70.23 -16.52
CA ASP A 409 -0.36 -70.39 -17.39
C ASP A 409 0.64 -71.40 -16.81
N PRO A 410 0.73 -72.62 -17.37
CA PRO A 410 1.61 -73.68 -16.89
C PRO A 410 3.09 -73.45 -17.22
N HIS A 411 3.43 -72.53 -18.12
CA HIS A 411 4.81 -72.28 -18.56
C HIS A 411 5.51 -71.18 -17.77
N ARG A 412 4.75 -70.34 -17.05
CA ARG A 412 5.29 -69.27 -16.22
C ARG A 412 5.36 -69.69 -14.76
N LEU A 413 6.57 -69.98 -14.27
CA LEU A 413 6.82 -70.36 -12.88
C LEU A 413 7.31 -69.16 -12.06
N VAL A 414 6.64 -68.88 -10.94
CA VAL A 414 6.92 -67.74 -10.08
C VAL A 414 6.86 -68.11 -8.59
N PRO A 415 7.48 -67.36 -7.68
CA PRO A 415 7.34 -67.60 -6.25
C PRO A 415 5.93 -67.24 -5.75
N LYS A 416 5.32 -68.19 -5.04
CA LYS A 416 3.97 -68.14 -4.48
C LYS A 416 4.04 -68.47 -2.99
N GLU A 417 3.39 -67.65 -2.18
CA GLU A 417 3.19 -67.92 -0.76
C GLU A 417 1.73 -68.29 -0.52
N SER A 418 1.50 -69.44 0.11
CA SER A 418 0.14 -69.95 0.33
C SER A 418 -0.12 -70.24 1.78
N TYR A 419 -1.32 -69.89 2.23
CA TYR A 419 -1.84 -70.32 3.51
C TYR A 419 -2.57 -71.64 3.33
N ILE A 420 -2.28 -72.59 4.20
CA ILE A 420 -2.87 -73.92 4.18
C ILE A 420 -3.45 -74.25 5.54
N ARG A 421 -4.54 -75.02 5.54
CA ARG A 421 -5.24 -75.43 6.75
C ARG A 421 -5.76 -76.86 6.61
N GLY A 422 -5.59 -77.65 7.67
CA GLY A 422 -6.14 -79.00 7.77
C GLY A 422 -7.64 -79.02 8.11
N PHE A 423 -8.34 -79.99 7.56
CA PHE A 423 -9.68 -80.40 7.95
C PHE A 423 -9.61 -81.84 8.45
N GLU A 424 -9.42 -81.98 9.77
CA GLU A 424 -9.18 -83.25 10.45
C GLU A 424 -10.25 -84.33 10.20
N PRO A 425 -11.58 -84.03 10.19
CA PRO A 425 -12.62 -85.06 10.06
C PRO A 425 -12.47 -85.92 8.79
N TRP A 426 -11.98 -85.32 7.70
CA TRP A 426 -11.78 -86.03 6.43
C TRP A 426 -10.30 -86.25 6.10
N GLY A 427 -9.37 -85.74 6.92
CA GLY A 427 -7.94 -85.76 6.63
C GLY A 427 -7.58 -84.95 5.37
N TRP A 428 -8.33 -83.89 5.07
CA TRP A 428 -8.13 -83.04 3.90
C TRP A 428 -7.32 -81.79 4.27
N ILE A 429 -6.63 -81.22 3.30
CA ILE A 429 -5.85 -79.99 3.39
C ILE A 429 -6.38 -79.07 2.32
N ILE A 430 -6.78 -77.87 2.72
CA ILE A 430 -7.17 -76.81 1.80
C ILE A 430 -6.12 -75.71 1.80
N GLY A 431 -5.80 -75.22 0.61
CA GLY A 431 -4.83 -74.14 0.44
C GLY A 431 -5.27 -73.11 -0.58
N THR A 432 -4.85 -71.87 -0.34
CA THR A 432 -4.81 -70.83 -1.37
C THR A 432 -3.63 -69.90 -1.14
N GLY A 433 -3.23 -69.10 -2.13
CA GLY A 433 -2.05 -68.27 -1.98
C GLY A 433 -1.91 -67.14 -2.97
N MET A 434 -1.00 -66.23 -2.66
CA MET A 434 -0.65 -65.07 -3.46
C MET A 434 0.70 -65.23 -4.14
N TYR A 435 0.79 -64.64 -5.32
CA TYR A 435 2.05 -64.52 -6.04
C TYR A 435 2.85 -63.36 -5.47
N THR A 436 4.05 -63.63 -4.97
CA THR A 436 4.87 -62.61 -4.30
C THR A 436 5.33 -61.51 -5.27
N GLU A 437 5.48 -61.84 -6.56
CA GLU A 437 5.78 -60.87 -7.62
C GLU A 437 4.65 -59.86 -7.83
N ASP A 438 3.38 -60.28 -7.79
CA ASP A 438 2.23 -59.38 -7.93
C ASP A 438 2.18 -58.38 -6.77
N VAL A 439 2.42 -58.88 -5.56
CA VAL A 439 2.44 -58.05 -4.35
C VAL A 439 3.61 -57.07 -4.40
N LYS A 440 4.81 -57.51 -4.77
CA LYS A 440 5.98 -56.62 -4.93
C LYS A 440 5.77 -55.59 -6.04
N ALA A 441 5.11 -55.94 -7.14
CA ALA A 441 4.80 -55.01 -8.22
C ALA A 441 3.72 -53.98 -7.81
N GLU A 442 2.76 -54.38 -6.98
CA GLU A 442 1.77 -53.48 -6.37
C GLU A 442 2.46 -52.50 -5.40
N ILE A 443 3.32 -53.01 -4.50
CA ILE A 443 4.11 -52.20 -3.56
C ILE A 443 5.01 -51.23 -4.33
N ALA A 444 5.78 -51.68 -5.33
CA ALA A 444 6.64 -50.81 -6.14
C ALA A 444 5.84 -49.72 -6.90
N ARG A 445 4.58 -49.98 -7.26
CA ARG A 445 3.70 -48.94 -7.84
C ARG A 445 3.32 -47.89 -6.79
N PHE A 446 2.98 -48.31 -5.57
CA PHE A 446 2.72 -47.41 -4.45
C PHE A 446 3.97 -46.61 -4.06
N GLU A 447 5.14 -47.24 -3.98
CA GLU A 447 6.41 -46.58 -3.70
C GLU A 447 6.72 -45.51 -4.75
N ARG A 448 6.63 -45.85 -6.05
CA ARG A 448 6.85 -44.86 -7.14
C ARG A 448 5.81 -43.74 -7.13
N HIS A 449 4.59 -44.00 -6.68
CA HIS A 449 3.57 -42.95 -6.57
C HIS A 449 3.88 -42.01 -5.40
N LEU A 450 4.18 -42.55 -4.21
CA LEU A 450 4.54 -41.79 -3.03
C LEU A 450 5.84 -41.00 -3.25
N ALA A 451 6.86 -41.61 -3.86
CA ALA A 451 8.11 -40.94 -4.21
C ALA A 451 7.88 -39.77 -5.17
N ARG A 452 6.99 -39.90 -6.18
CA ARG A 452 6.64 -38.79 -7.08
C ARG A 452 5.91 -37.65 -6.35
N ILE A 453 5.00 -37.98 -5.45
CA ILE A 453 4.30 -36.97 -4.63
C ILE A 453 5.31 -36.24 -3.74
N SER A 454 6.16 -36.97 -3.03
CA SER A 454 7.17 -36.40 -2.15
C SER A 454 8.22 -35.58 -2.90
N ALA A 455 8.63 -35.99 -4.10
CA ALA A 455 9.47 -35.19 -4.98
C ALA A 455 8.77 -33.90 -5.42
N GLY A 456 7.46 -33.97 -5.71
CA GLY A 456 6.63 -32.79 -5.98
C GLY A 456 6.58 -31.83 -4.80
N ILE A 457 6.34 -32.33 -3.59
CA ILE A 457 6.33 -31.54 -2.34
C ILE A 457 7.70 -30.90 -2.09
N ALA A 458 8.78 -31.68 -2.21
CA ALA A 458 10.15 -31.18 -2.07
C ALA A 458 10.47 -30.09 -3.10
N GLY A 459 10.02 -30.25 -4.36
CA GLY A 459 10.14 -29.25 -5.41
C GLY A 459 9.38 -27.96 -5.09
N VAL A 460 8.16 -28.07 -4.56
CA VAL A 460 7.37 -26.91 -4.10
C VAL A 460 8.05 -26.19 -2.94
N ILE A 461 8.57 -26.94 -1.95
CA ILE A 461 9.32 -26.36 -0.83
C ILE A 461 10.58 -25.65 -1.34
N ALA A 462 11.33 -26.27 -2.24
CA ALA A 462 12.52 -25.66 -2.85
C ALA A 462 12.18 -24.36 -3.60
N LEU A 463 11.07 -24.33 -4.34
CA LEU A 463 10.59 -23.12 -5.03
C LEU A 463 10.16 -22.02 -4.04
N LEU A 464 9.49 -22.38 -2.96
CA LEU A 464 9.13 -21.44 -1.89
C LEU A 464 10.37 -20.87 -1.21
N LEU A 465 11.41 -21.67 -1.01
CA LEU A 465 12.67 -21.20 -0.44
C LEU A 465 13.42 -20.29 -1.38
N LEU A 466 13.52 -20.65 -2.65
CA LEU A 466 14.09 -19.79 -3.67
C LEU A 466 13.34 -18.45 -3.72
N TYR A 467 12.02 -18.49 -3.57
CA TYR A 467 11.20 -17.28 -3.46
C TYR A 467 11.57 -16.45 -2.23
N VAL A 468 11.63 -17.05 -1.02
CA VAL A 468 12.00 -16.35 0.22
C VAL A 468 13.40 -15.72 0.13
N ILE A 469 14.39 -16.46 -0.38
CA ILE A 469 15.76 -15.97 -0.58
C ILE A 469 15.76 -14.77 -1.53
N ARG A 470 15.14 -14.91 -2.70
CA ARG A 470 15.05 -13.82 -3.69
C ARG A 470 14.37 -12.58 -3.10
N GLN A 471 13.34 -12.80 -2.31
CA GLN A 471 12.56 -11.75 -1.68
C GLN A 471 13.31 -11.01 -0.59
N SER A 472 14.10 -11.73 0.20
CA SER A 472 14.96 -11.11 1.19
C SER A 472 16.07 -10.28 0.55
N LEU A 473 16.66 -10.77 -0.55
CA LEU A 473 17.63 -10.01 -1.34
C LEU A 473 17.01 -8.75 -1.98
N LEU A 474 15.75 -8.82 -2.41
CA LEU A 474 15.03 -7.67 -2.97
C LEU A 474 14.68 -6.62 -1.90
N ILE A 475 14.28 -7.04 -0.70
CA ILE A 475 14.08 -6.11 0.43
C ILE A 475 15.38 -5.38 0.73
N GLU A 476 16.49 -6.12 0.86
CA GLU A 476 17.79 -5.53 1.17
C GLU A 476 18.22 -4.50 0.10
N ARG A 477 17.94 -4.76 -1.18
CA ARG A 477 18.19 -3.80 -2.26
C ARG A 477 17.28 -2.57 -2.21
N ARG A 478 15.99 -2.73 -1.94
CA ARG A 478 15.06 -1.60 -1.81
C ARG A 478 15.39 -0.72 -0.63
N ARG A 479 15.80 -1.32 0.49
CA ARG A 479 16.28 -0.59 1.65
C ARG A 479 17.47 0.28 1.30
N ARG A 480 18.44 -0.27 0.55
CA ARG A 480 19.58 0.51 0.03
C ARG A 480 19.15 1.65 -0.87
N VAL A 481 18.28 1.41 -1.85
CA VAL A 481 17.81 2.48 -2.77
C VAL A 481 17.02 3.57 -2.03
N ALA A 482 16.23 3.22 -1.01
CA ALA A 482 15.54 4.20 -0.18
C ALA A 482 16.50 4.99 0.73
N GLU A 483 17.50 4.31 1.31
CA GLU A 483 18.59 4.96 2.04
C GLU A 483 19.40 5.90 1.12
N ASP A 484 19.67 5.50 -0.12
CA ASP A 484 20.39 6.29 -1.12
C ASP A 484 19.57 7.49 -1.62
N GLY A 485 18.25 7.32 -1.86
CA GLY A 485 17.36 8.41 -2.28
C GLY A 485 17.07 9.44 -1.17
N LEU A 486 16.94 8.98 0.08
CA LEU A 486 16.87 9.88 1.23
C LEU A 486 18.18 10.65 1.40
N ARG A 487 19.32 9.99 1.15
CA ARG A 487 20.64 10.61 1.18
C ARG A 487 20.80 11.65 0.07
N GLU A 488 20.38 11.36 -1.16
CA GLU A 488 20.40 12.31 -2.28
C GLU A 488 19.53 13.54 -2.01
N SER A 489 18.31 13.34 -1.49
CA SER A 489 17.43 14.47 -1.11
C SER A 489 18.03 15.30 0.03
N THR A 490 18.60 14.65 1.04
CA THR A 490 19.23 15.34 2.18
C THR A 490 20.49 16.10 1.74
N GLU A 491 21.31 15.51 0.86
CA GLU A 491 22.50 16.13 0.28
C GLU A 491 22.12 17.32 -0.62
N ARG A 492 21.00 17.25 -1.37
CA ARG A 492 20.50 18.37 -2.19
C ARG A 492 20.01 19.55 -1.35
N TYR A 493 19.21 19.31 -0.31
CA TYR A 493 18.76 20.37 0.61
C TYR A 493 19.92 20.95 1.41
N ARG A 494 20.86 20.10 1.84
CA ARG A 494 22.09 20.54 2.52
C ARG A 494 22.97 21.39 1.61
N ALA A 495 23.15 21.00 0.34
CA ALA A 495 23.92 21.78 -0.64
C ALA A 495 23.31 23.16 -0.89
N LEU A 496 21.97 23.29 -0.90
CA LEU A 496 21.29 24.59 -1.01
C LEU A 496 21.54 25.50 0.20
N VAL A 497 21.55 24.94 1.42
CA VAL A 497 21.82 25.69 2.66
C VAL A 497 23.32 26.01 2.82
N GLU A 498 24.19 25.11 2.40
CA GLU A 498 25.65 25.31 2.41
C GLU A 498 26.12 26.29 1.32
N ALA A 499 25.37 26.42 0.21
CA ALA A 499 25.63 27.42 -0.84
C ALA A 499 25.03 28.80 -0.53
N ALA A 500 24.27 28.96 0.56
CA ALA A 500 23.69 30.24 0.94
C ALA A 500 24.79 31.21 1.40
N THR A 501 24.76 32.43 0.87
CA THR A 501 25.70 33.53 1.18
C THR A 501 25.50 34.16 2.55
N GLU A 502 24.44 33.75 3.27
CA GLU A 502 24.05 34.25 4.59
C GLU A 502 24.38 33.21 5.65
N GLY A 503 24.77 33.67 6.84
CA GLY A 503 24.99 32.74 7.95
C GLY A 503 23.66 32.18 8.42
N THR A 504 23.54 30.85 8.56
CA THR A 504 22.32 30.22 9.09
C THR A 504 22.68 29.37 10.31
N LEU A 505 21.96 29.57 11.41
CA LEU A 505 22.05 28.80 12.64
C LEU A 505 20.70 28.14 12.95
N LEU A 506 20.71 26.86 13.32
CA LEU A 506 19.56 26.18 13.91
C LEU A 506 19.87 25.92 15.39
N ALA A 507 19.04 26.45 16.28
CA ALA A 507 19.06 26.15 17.70
C ALA A 507 17.79 25.37 18.09
N VAL A 508 17.88 24.39 18.98
CA VAL A 508 16.74 23.62 19.50
C VAL A 508 16.86 23.55 21.02
N GLU A 509 15.79 23.93 21.74
CA GLU A 509 15.78 24.07 23.19
C GLU A 509 16.92 24.98 23.70
N GLY A 510 17.21 26.06 22.97
CA GLY A 510 18.28 27.01 23.29
C GLY A 510 19.71 26.54 22.98
N ARG A 511 19.89 25.35 22.39
CA ARG A 511 21.20 24.76 22.06
C ARG A 511 21.47 24.80 20.57
N CYS A 512 22.67 25.15 20.16
CA CYS A 512 23.05 25.17 18.76
C CYS A 512 23.15 23.73 18.22
N ARG A 513 22.52 23.46 17.08
CA ARG A 513 22.47 22.13 16.45
C ARG A 513 23.11 22.09 15.08
N TYR A 514 23.11 23.22 14.37
CA TYR A 514 23.71 23.33 13.05
C TYR A 514 24.04 24.78 12.74
N ALA A 515 25.17 25.00 12.10
CA ALA A 515 25.51 26.26 11.43
C ALA A 515 26.06 25.95 10.03
N ASN A 516 25.73 26.78 9.04
CA ASN A 516 26.27 26.62 7.69
C ASN A 516 27.74 27.11 7.59
N PRO A 517 28.50 26.72 6.54
CA PRO A 517 29.91 27.08 6.38
C PRO A 517 30.18 28.59 6.44
N THR A 518 29.26 29.39 5.90
CA THR A 518 29.33 30.86 5.94
C THR A 518 29.38 31.40 7.37
N LEU A 519 28.54 30.89 8.28
CA LEU A 519 28.53 31.32 9.67
C LEU A 519 29.71 30.75 10.46
N LEU A 520 30.05 29.47 10.23
CA LEU A 520 31.18 28.79 10.87
C LEU A 520 32.52 29.49 10.57
N GLY A 521 32.76 29.83 9.30
CA GLY A 521 33.96 30.54 8.87
C GLY A 521 34.10 31.93 9.52
N ARG A 522 32.99 32.62 9.77
CA ARG A 522 32.97 33.95 10.42
C ARG A 522 33.20 33.88 11.92
N LEU A 523 32.55 32.94 12.61
CA LEU A 523 32.69 32.79 14.06
C LEU A 523 33.94 32.01 14.47
N GLY A 524 34.63 31.39 13.50
CA GLY A 524 35.85 30.64 13.72
C GLY A 524 35.65 29.26 14.35
N TYR A 525 34.42 28.79 14.51
CA TYR A 525 34.06 27.46 14.99
C TYR A 525 33.97 26.43 13.85
N ASP A 526 34.24 25.17 14.16
CA ASP A 526 33.97 24.04 13.28
C ASP A 526 32.56 23.46 13.55
N GLY A 527 32.00 22.75 12.56
CA GLY A 527 30.65 22.18 12.66
C GLY A 527 30.35 21.38 13.94
N PRO A 528 31.24 20.48 14.41
CA PRO A 528 31.02 19.75 15.66
C PRO A 528 31.18 20.61 16.93
N GLU A 529 31.96 21.69 16.88
CA GLU A 529 32.16 22.59 18.02
C GLU A 529 30.88 23.39 18.30
N ILE A 530 30.13 23.78 17.26
CA ILE A 530 28.86 24.51 17.42
C ILE A 530 27.82 23.70 18.21
N GLU A 531 27.84 22.36 18.11
CA GLU A 531 26.88 21.49 18.80
C GLU A 531 27.07 21.48 20.34
N LEU A 532 28.21 21.97 20.83
CA LEU A 532 28.53 22.07 22.25
C LEU A 532 28.09 23.41 22.88
N LEU A 533 27.68 24.38 22.05
CA LEU A 533 27.36 25.74 22.48
C LEU A 533 25.86 25.95 22.67
N ASP A 534 25.52 26.71 23.70
CA ASP A 534 24.19 27.26 23.87
C ASP A 534 24.07 28.55 23.04
N LEU A 535 22.85 28.94 22.69
CA LEU A 535 22.59 30.17 21.94
C LEU A 535 23.17 31.41 22.67
N ALA A 536 23.15 31.40 24.00
CA ALA A 536 23.71 32.47 24.82
C ALA A 536 25.25 32.57 24.79
N ASP A 537 25.95 31.52 24.38
CA ASP A 537 27.40 31.57 24.20
C ASP A 537 27.76 32.32 22.90
N LEU A 538 26.95 32.17 21.85
CA LEU A 538 27.12 32.87 20.57
C LEU A 538 26.49 34.26 20.55
N LEU A 539 25.35 34.44 21.23
CA LEU A 539 24.63 35.69 21.37
C LEU A 539 24.68 36.16 22.84
N PRO A 540 25.79 36.78 23.30
CA PRO A 540 25.95 37.14 24.70
C PRO A 540 24.92 38.19 25.14
N HIS A 541 24.57 38.20 26.43
CA HIS A 541 23.73 39.23 27.04
C HIS A 541 24.50 40.56 27.20
N LEU A 542 24.72 41.25 26.08
CA LEU A 542 25.27 42.60 26.02
C LEU A 542 24.11 43.60 25.82
N PRO A 543 24.28 44.89 26.19
CA PRO A 543 23.26 45.92 25.99
C PRO A 543 22.75 46.00 24.54
N GLY A 544 23.61 45.70 23.56
CA GLY A 544 23.23 45.64 22.13
C GLY A 544 22.34 44.45 21.74
N ASN A 545 22.29 43.38 22.55
CA ASN A 545 21.55 42.16 22.29
C ASN A 545 20.28 42.00 23.16
N GLU A 546 20.04 42.89 24.14
CA GLU A 546 18.89 42.79 25.05
C GLU A 546 17.54 42.77 24.30
N ARG A 547 17.42 43.63 23.28
CA ARG A 547 16.24 43.66 22.39
C ARG A 547 15.98 42.35 21.67
N ILE A 548 17.03 41.60 21.33
CA ILE A 548 16.90 40.30 20.66
C ILE A 548 16.36 39.27 21.65
N TRP A 549 16.88 39.25 22.88
CA TRP A 549 16.41 38.34 23.92
C TRP A 549 14.95 38.62 24.32
N GLU A 550 14.53 39.88 24.37
CA GLU A 550 13.13 40.27 24.54
C GLU A 550 12.26 39.77 23.38
N ALA A 551 12.68 40.03 22.13
CA ALA A 551 11.94 39.63 20.94
C ALA A 551 11.84 38.09 20.80
N LEU A 552 12.88 37.34 21.20
CA LEU A 552 12.87 35.87 21.25
C LEU A 552 11.86 35.33 22.27
N GLY A 553 11.58 36.08 23.35
CA GLY A 553 10.62 35.71 24.39
C GLY A 553 9.15 35.85 23.96
N GLU A 554 8.85 36.75 23.01
CA GLU A 554 7.47 37.10 22.63
C GLU A 554 6.89 36.27 21.47
N VAL A 555 7.73 35.64 20.63
CA VAL A 555 7.30 34.98 19.38
C VAL A 555 6.71 33.60 19.63
N ARG A 556 5.47 33.34 19.15
CA ARG A 556 4.78 32.05 19.28
C ARG A 556 5.28 31.02 18.24
N PRO A 557 5.16 29.70 18.50
CA PRO A 557 5.53 28.67 17.52
C PRO A 557 4.72 28.80 16.22
N GLY A 558 5.39 28.90 15.06
CA GLY A 558 4.74 29.07 13.75
C GLY A 558 4.45 30.52 13.34
N GLU A 559 4.85 31.49 14.16
CA GLU A 559 4.75 32.92 13.85
C GLU A 559 6.10 33.42 13.30
N GLU A 560 6.12 33.91 12.06
CA GLU A 560 7.32 34.47 11.44
C GLU A 560 7.39 35.99 11.73
N ARG A 561 8.33 36.41 12.58
CA ARG A 561 8.69 37.84 12.69
C ARG A 561 9.85 38.14 11.75
N HIS A 562 9.55 38.86 10.67
CA HIS A 562 10.54 39.36 9.71
C HIS A 562 11.16 40.68 10.18
N GLU A 563 11.58 40.75 11.44
CA GLU A 563 12.28 41.92 11.98
C GLU A 563 13.79 41.63 12.01
N SER A 564 14.57 42.40 11.25
CA SER A 564 16.03 42.31 11.27
C SER A 564 16.56 43.19 12.39
N LEU A 565 17.14 42.58 13.43
CA LEU A 565 17.70 43.29 14.57
C LEU A 565 19.23 43.30 14.46
N GLU A 566 19.85 44.43 14.84
CA GLU A 566 21.30 44.50 14.99
C GLU A 566 21.72 43.62 16.18
N ALA A 567 22.68 42.73 15.94
CA ALA A 567 23.14 41.72 16.87
C ALA A 567 24.66 41.67 16.88
N VAL A 568 25.24 41.48 18.07
CA VAL A 568 26.66 41.24 18.25
C VAL A 568 26.86 39.77 18.58
N LEU A 569 27.48 39.03 17.67
CA LEU A 569 27.85 37.63 17.88
C LEU A 569 29.27 37.52 18.45
N ARG A 570 29.51 36.49 19.25
CA ARG A 570 30.83 36.16 19.80
C ARG A 570 31.48 35.01 19.04
N GLY A 571 32.69 35.23 18.56
CA GLY A 571 33.53 34.21 17.91
C GLY A 571 34.36 33.38 18.89
N ARG A 572 34.98 32.31 18.38
CA ARG A 572 35.80 31.33 19.13
C ARG A 572 36.97 31.94 19.88
N ASP A 573 37.58 33.00 19.33
CA ASP A 573 38.71 33.73 19.92
C ASP A 573 38.26 34.87 20.86
N GLY A 574 36.96 35.02 21.08
CA GLY A 574 36.37 36.12 21.85
C GLY A 574 36.11 37.39 21.04
N SER A 575 36.37 37.39 19.72
CA SER A 575 36.01 38.50 18.83
C SER A 575 34.50 38.75 18.83
N LEU A 576 34.12 40.02 18.67
CA LEU A 576 32.73 40.44 18.55
C LEU A 576 32.45 40.81 17.09
N LEU A 577 31.39 40.26 16.52
CA LEU A 577 31.01 40.42 15.12
C LEU A 577 29.63 41.03 15.03
N ASP A 578 29.56 42.25 14.50
CA ASP A 578 28.32 42.97 14.27
C ASP A 578 27.60 42.39 13.05
N CYS A 579 26.32 42.04 13.21
CA CYS A 579 25.52 41.48 12.13
C CYS A 579 24.05 41.87 12.27
N LEU A 580 23.30 41.76 11.18
CA LEU A 580 21.85 41.78 11.19
C LEU A 580 21.34 40.36 11.36
N LEU A 581 20.51 40.13 12.37
CA LEU A 581 19.97 38.84 12.74
C LEU A 581 18.45 38.83 12.55
N THR A 582 17.96 37.88 11.76
CA THR A 582 16.54 37.53 11.66
C THR A 582 16.32 36.15 12.27
N PHE A 583 15.15 35.91 12.85
CA PHE A 583 14.86 34.64 13.50
C PHE A 583 13.43 34.17 13.27
N SER A 584 13.25 32.85 13.20
CA SER A 584 11.93 32.21 13.08
C SER A 584 11.84 31.02 14.02
N ARG A 585 10.69 30.86 14.70
CA ARG A 585 10.46 29.78 15.65
C ARG A 585 9.74 28.61 14.98
N ILE A 586 10.36 27.44 15.02
CA ILE A 586 9.88 26.21 14.39
C ILE A 586 9.65 25.12 15.45
N SER A 587 8.76 24.17 15.19
CA SER A 587 8.61 22.97 16.02
C SER A 587 9.31 21.80 15.34
N VAL A 588 10.37 21.27 15.95
CA VAL A 588 11.12 20.11 15.44
C VAL A 588 10.85 18.92 16.33
N ALA A 589 10.08 17.94 15.83
CA ALA A 589 9.70 16.74 16.57
C ALA A 589 9.05 17.02 17.95
N GLY A 590 8.26 18.10 18.04
CA GLY A 590 7.60 18.53 19.27
C GLY A 590 8.48 19.35 20.22
N LYS A 591 9.73 19.63 19.84
CA LYS A 591 10.66 20.51 20.57
C LYS A 591 10.71 21.89 19.95
N ASP A 592 10.90 22.88 20.80
CA ASP A 592 11.01 24.28 20.39
C ASP A 592 12.35 24.55 19.69
N GLY A 593 12.28 25.01 18.46
CA GLY A 593 13.43 25.27 17.60
C GLY A 593 13.44 26.71 17.08
N LEU A 594 14.63 27.22 16.80
CA LEU A 594 14.87 28.55 16.26
C LEU A 594 15.82 28.45 15.08
N ILE A 595 15.44 29.03 13.95
CA ILE A 595 16.35 29.29 12.85
C ILE A 595 16.73 30.76 12.94
N LEU A 596 18.03 31.05 12.98
CA LEU A 596 18.58 32.40 12.91
C LEU A 596 19.31 32.56 11.58
N GLN A 597 19.10 33.66 10.89
CA GLN A 597 19.84 34.05 9.71
C GLN A 597 20.61 35.32 9.98
N THR A 598 21.87 35.34 9.58
CA THR A 598 22.81 36.44 9.86
C THR A 598 23.35 37.02 8.56
N ARG A 599 23.20 38.34 8.41
CA ARG A 599 23.76 39.13 7.32
C ARG A 599 24.78 40.11 7.87
N ASP A 600 25.82 40.35 7.09
CA ASP A 600 26.91 41.24 7.47
C ASP A 600 26.44 42.71 7.46
N LEU A 601 26.93 43.51 8.40
CA LEU A 601 26.84 44.96 8.34
C LEU A 601 28.11 45.44 7.63
N ILE A 602 27.97 45.96 6.41
CA ILE A 602 29.10 46.46 5.62
C ILE A 602 29.95 47.40 6.48
N VAL A 603 31.15 46.94 6.85
CA VAL A 603 32.12 47.69 7.63
C VAL A 603 32.52 48.93 6.83
N ARG A 604 32.17 50.11 7.36
CA ARG A 604 32.87 51.35 7.01
C ARG A 604 34.32 51.18 7.45
N PRO A 605 35.33 51.44 6.59
CA PRO A 605 36.70 51.42 7.06
C PRO A 605 36.87 52.48 8.14
N ALA A 606 37.59 52.12 9.20
CA ALA A 606 37.99 53.05 10.24
C ALA A 606 38.66 54.30 9.62
N PRO A 607 38.44 55.50 10.16
CA PRO A 607 39.04 56.72 9.62
C PRO A 607 40.56 56.68 9.85
N GLY A 608 41.32 56.38 8.80
CA GLY A 608 42.78 56.51 8.80
C GLY A 608 43.56 55.35 8.20
N ALA A 609 43.38 55.07 6.90
CA ALA A 609 44.37 54.30 6.14
C ALA A 609 44.56 54.95 4.76
N ALA A 610 45.82 55.24 4.45
CA ALA A 610 46.27 56.08 3.36
C ALA A 610 45.99 55.50 1.96
N ALA A 611 45.86 56.41 1.00
CA ALA A 611 45.63 56.17 -0.41
C ALA A 611 46.70 55.27 -1.07
N ALA A 612 46.25 54.37 -1.94
CA ALA A 612 47.04 53.72 -2.98
C ALA A 612 46.32 53.86 -4.34
N PRO A 613 47.06 53.90 -5.47
CA PRO A 613 46.71 54.74 -6.61
C PRO A 613 45.78 54.07 -7.63
N ALA A 614 45.10 54.93 -8.40
CA ALA A 614 44.28 54.62 -9.55
C ALA A 614 45.08 53.98 -10.69
N GLY A 615 44.52 52.94 -11.30
CA GLY A 615 44.95 52.46 -12.62
C GLY A 615 44.62 51.00 -12.90
N ALA A 616 43.40 50.73 -13.38
CA ALA A 616 43.07 49.74 -14.43
C ALA A 616 41.54 49.57 -14.50
N VAL A 617 40.91 50.23 -15.47
CA VAL A 617 39.62 49.81 -16.01
C VAL A 617 39.91 49.24 -17.39
N GLU A 618 39.59 47.97 -17.59
CA GLU A 618 39.37 47.38 -18.91
C GLU A 618 37.95 46.77 -18.90
N PRO A 619 37.10 47.11 -19.88
CA PRO A 619 35.69 46.70 -19.94
C PRO A 619 35.55 45.30 -20.54
N GLY A 620 34.99 44.37 -19.78
CA GLY A 620 34.71 43.03 -20.27
C GLY A 620 34.65 42.00 -19.16
N SER A 621 33.73 42.16 -18.20
CA SER A 621 33.47 41.10 -17.23
C SER A 621 32.42 40.14 -17.76
N VAL A 622 32.73 38.86 -17.55
CA VAL A 622 32.05 37.60 -17.91
C VAL A 622 30.55 37.53 -17.55
N LEU A 623 29.98 38.58 -16.96
CA LEU A 623 28.57 38.70 -16.60
C LEU A 623 27.65 39.16 -17.75
N ALA A 624 28.19 39.75 -18.82
CA ALA A 624 27.37 40.20 -19.95
C ALA A 624 27.01 39.06 -20.94
N GLU A 625 27.85 38.04 -21.08
CA GLU A 625 27.59 36.89 -21.98
C GLU A 625 26.70 35.81 -21.37
N ALA A 626 26.65 35.69 -20.03
CA ALA A 626 25.79 34.71 -19.35
C ALA A 626 24.29 35.07 -19.38
N ALA A 627 23.94 36.32 -19.69
CA ALA A 627 22.55 36.81 -19.65
C ALA A 627 21.77 36.61 -20.97
N GLY A 628 22.38 36.06 -22.02
CA GLY A 628 21.78 35.91 -23.35
C GLY A 628 20.87 34.70 -23.58
N HIS A 629 20.75 33.77 -22.62
CA HIS A 629 20.11 32.46 -22.84
C HIS A 629 18.81 32.19 -22.04
N ALA A 630 18.31 33.15 -21.28
CA ALA A 630 17.05 33.01 -20.54
C ALA A 630 16.02 34.05 -21.02
N ALA A 631 14.78 33.62 -21.28
CA ALA A 631 13.64 34.48 -21.63
C ALA A 631 13.12 35.29 -20.42
N LEU A 632 14.04 35.89 -19.66
CA LEU A 632 13.78 36.60 -18.41
C LEU A 632 14.09 38.08 -18.62
N GLY A 633 13.09 38.94 -18.48
CA GLY A 633 13.26 40.39 -18.60
C GLY A 633 13.82 41.00 -17.33
N LEU A 634 15.05 41.51 -17.32
CA LEU A 634 15.65 42.19 -16.17
C LEU A 634 15.51 43.71 -16.29
N PHE A 635 15.18 44.39 -15.19
CA PHE A 635 15.10 45.84 -15.11
C PHE A 635 15.67 46.42 -13.81
N ARG A 636 16.12 47.67 -13.89
CA ARG A 636 16.48 48.52 -12.74
C ARG A 636 15.76 49.86 -12.88
N ALA A 637 15.08 50.31 -11.83
CA ALA A 637 14.35 51.57 -11.80
C ALA A 637 14.61 52.37 -10.51
N ARG A 638 14.35 53.68 -10.49
CA ARG A 638 14.45 54.50 -9.27
C ARG A 638 13.25 54.28 -8.36
N ALA A 639 13.49 54.07 -7.06
CA ALA A 639 12.43 53.90 -6.07
C ALA A 639 11.81 55.24 -5.61
N HIS A 640 11.21 56.00 -6.54
CA HIS A 640 10.47 57.23 -6.23
C HIS A 640 9.33 57.48 -7.23
N ARG A 641 8.20 58.01 -6.72
CA ARG A 641 6.95 58.53 -7.36
C ARG A 641 6.38 57.87 -8.63
N ARG A 642 7.19 57.50 -9.62
CA ARG A 642 6.78 56.82 -10.87
C ARG A 642 7.74 55.72 -11.37
N GLY A 643 8.86 55.48 -10.68
CA GLY A 643 9.71 54.32 -11.03
C GLY A 643 10.54 54.50 -12.29
N ALA A 644 11.23 55.64 -12.48
CA ALA A 644 12.02 55.90 -13.68
C ALA A 644 13.03 54.78 -13.97
N VAL A 645 12.90 54.12 -15.13
CA VAL A 645 13.69 52.96 -15.52
C VAL A 645 15.08 53.40 -15.99
N MET A 646 16.10 52.80 -15.40
CA MET A 646 17.51 53.15 -15.62
C MET A 646 18.23 52.17 -16.53
N ALA A 647 17.86 50.88 -16.46
CA ALA A 647 18.44 49.84 -17.30
C ALA A 647 17.45 48.68 -17.50
N VAL A 648 17.39 48.15 -18.71
CA VAL A 648 16.62 46.94 -19.08
C VAL A 648 17.41 46.08 -20.06
N ASN A 649 17.31 44.75 -19.94
CA ASN A 649 17.87 43.83 -20.93
C ASN A 649 16.96 43.70 -22.17
N SER A 650 17.41 42.99 -23.21
CA SER A 650 16.65 42.80 -24.46
C SER A 650 15.31 42.10 -24.24
N ALA A 651 15.26 41.07 -23.39
CA ALA A 651 14.05 40.34 -23.06
C ALA A 651 12.99 41.21 -22.36
N ALA A 652 13.39 42.09 -21.44
CA ALA A 652 12.47 43.04 -20.78
C ALA A 652 11.88 44.04 -21.80
N ARG A 653 12.68 44.44 -22.78
CA ARG A 653 12.28 45.40 -23.82
C ARG A 653 11.27 44.80 -24.80
N GLU A 654 11.33 43.49 -25.03
CA GLU A 654 10.38 42.74 -25.86
C GLU A 654 9.07 42.42 -25.11
N LEU A 655 9.17 42.09 -23.82
CA LEU A 655 8.01 41.80 -22.96
C LEU A 655 7.19 43.05 -22.65
N LEU A 656 7.84 44.22 -22.56
CA LEU A 656 7.22 45.51 -22.21
C LEU A 656 7.50 46.60 -23.25
N PRO A 657 6.72 46.66 -24.35
CA PRO A 657 6.89 47.68 -25.39
C PRO A 657 6.76 49.13 -24.88
N ALA A 658 5.99 49.34 -23.82
CA ALA A 658 5.85 50.65 -23.15
C ALA A 658 7.17 51.18 -22.58
N LEU A 659 8.10 50.30 -22.22
CA LEU A 659 9.45 50.68 -21.76
C LEU A 659 10.43 50.92 -22.92
N ALA A 660 10.01 50.69 -24.17
CA ALA A 660 10.83 50.85 -25.37
C ALA A 660 10.51 52.13 -26.18
N ALA A 661 9.35 52.75 -25.97
CA ALA A 661 8.83 53.85 -26.78
C ALA A 661 8.74 55.17 -26.00
N ALA A 662 9.85 55.90 -25.87
CA ALA A 662 9.82 57.35 -25.63
C ALA A 662 11.15 57.99 -26.05
N ALA A 663 11.15 58.70 -27.18
CA ALA A 663 12.30 59.48 -27.64
C ALA A 663 12.47 60.81 -26.86
N ASP A 664 11.47 61.22 -26.07
CA ASP A 664 11.45 62.53 -25.40
C ASP A 664 11.42 62.48 -23.85
N HIS A 665 11.17 61.32 -23.21
CA HIS A 665 11.21 61.15 -21.72
C HIS A 665 11.74 59.75 -21.33
N PRO A 666 12.43 59.57 -20.19
CA PRO A 666 12.88 58.26 -19.72
C PRO A 666 11.66 57.38 -19.36
N PRO A 667 11.59 56.12 -19.81
CA PRO A 667 10.45 55.25 -19.57
C PRO A 667 10.27 54.99 -18.07
N GLU A 668 9.03 55.04 -17.58
CA GLU A 668 8.71 54.89 -16.16
C GLU A 668 7.99 53.56 -15.90
N LEU A 669 8.35 52.88 -14.81
CA LEU A 669 7.78 51.58 -14.47
C LEU A 669 6.28 51.66 -14.14
N ALA A 670 5.82 52.79 -13.63
CA ALA A 670 4.41 53.05 -13.35
C ALA A 670 3.53 52.94 -14.62
N ASP A 671 4.09 53.18 -15.81
CA ASP A 671 3.34 53.15 -17.07
C ASP A 671 2.94 51.72 -17.50
N VAL A 672 3.47 50.71 -16.81
CA VAL A 672 3.16 49.28 -17.03
C VAL A 672 2.01 48.80 -16.12
N PHE A 673 1.63 49.61 -15.13
CA PHE A 673 0.55 49.31 -14.20
C PHE A 673 -0.79 49.84 -14.74
N PRO A 674 -1.91 49.18 -14.43
CA PRO A 674 -3.22 49.56 -14.95
C PRO A 674 -3.68 50.95 -14.45
N ASP A 675 -3.28 51.34 -13.24
CA ASP A 675 -3.53 52.65 -12.66
C ASP A 675 -2.46 53.03 -11.61
N ALA A 676 -2.50 54.30 -11.19
CA ALA A 676 -1.57 54.83 -10.19
C ALA A 676 -1.74 54.17 -8.80
N ALA A 677 -2.94 53.72 -8.44
CA ALA A 677 -3.20 53.10 -7.14
C ALA A 677 -2.58 51.70 -7.03
N ALA A 678 -2.57 50.93 -8.12
CA ALA A 678 -1.94 49.63 -8.23
C ALA A 678 -0.41 49.74 -8.17
N PHE A 679 0.16 50.77 -8.79
CA PHE A 679 1.58 51.07 -8.66
C PHE A 679 1.94 51.52 -7.24
N ASP A 680 1.14 52.40 -6.64
CA ASP A 680 1.36 52.85 -5.26
C ASP A 680 1.24 51.68 -4.27
N ASP A 681 0.32 50.74 -4.49
CA ASP A 681 0.20 49.55 -3.65
C ASP A 681 1.42 48.62 -3.77
N PHE A 682 1.87 48.39 -5.00
CA PHE A 682 3.09 47.66 -5.26
C PHE A 682 4.30 48.34 -4.61
N MET A 683 4.42 49.66 -4.71
CA MET A 683 5.47 50.44 -4.06
C MET A 683 5.36 50.37 -2.54
N ARG A 684 4.17 50.44 -1.95
CA ARG A 684 3.98 50.24 -0.49
C ARG A 684 4.43 48.85 -0.05
N ARG A 685 4.10 47.80 -0.81
CA ARG A 685 4.54 46.43 -0.52
C ARG A 685 6.05 46.29 -0.71
N LEU A 686 6.62 46.90 -1.74
CA LEU A 686 8.06 46.90 -2.01
C LEU A 686 8.84 47.67 -0.94
N GLU A 687 8.31 48.81 -0.48
CA GLU A 687 8.90 49.63 0.58
C GLU A 687 8.76 48.98 1.96
N GLY A 688 7.64 48.29 2.21
CA GLY A 688 7.33 47.60 3.46
C GLY A 688 8.04 46.25 3.63
N ALA A 689 8.06 45.42 2.59
CA ALA A 689 8.64 44.07 2.64
C ALA A 689 10.03 43.95 1.99
N GLY A 690 10.55 45.02 1.38
CA GLY A 690 11.86 45.06 0.71
C GLY A 690 11.92 44.29 -0.61
N GLN A 691 10.91 43.48 -0.91
CA GLN A 691 10.67 42.82 -2.18
C GLN A 691 9.15 42.78 -2.44
N ALA A 692 8.74 42.85 -3.69
CA ALA A 692 7.35 42.76 -4.07
C ALA A 692 7.23 42.06 -5.42
N ARG A 693 6.27 41.13 -5.46
CA ARG A 693 5.85 40.45 -6.68
C ARG A 693 4.47 40.94 -7.08
N GLN A 694 4.30 41.30 -8.35
CA GLN A 694 3.06 41.79 -8.92
C GLN A 694 2.76 41.07 -10.23
N ARG A 695 1.50 40.65 -10.40
CA ARG A 695 1.00 40.19 -11.69
C ARG A 695 0.41 41.38 -12.45
N LEU A 696 0.76 41.51 -13.73
CA LEU A 696 0.37 42.58 -14.62
C LEU A 696 -0.37 41.97 -15.82
N HIS A 697 -1.54 42.52 -16.16
CA HIS A 697 -2.28 42.13 -17.34
C HIS A 697 -2.18 43.24 -18.39
N LEU A 698 -1.52 42.95 -19.51
CA LEU A 698 -1.31 43.89 -20.59
C LEU A 698 -2.21 43.54 -21.77
N ALA A 699 -2.97 44.53 -22.25
CA ALA A 699 -3.69 44.41 -23.51
C ALA A 699 -2.67 44.43 -24.67
N THR A 700 -2.62 43.37 -25.46
CA THR A 700 -1.88 43.39 -26.72
C THR A 700 -2.76 43.98 -27.83
N PRO A 701 -2.18 44.53 -28.91
CA PRO A 701 -2.93 45.03 -30.07
C PRO A 701 -3.85 43.97 -30.71
N ASP A 702 -3.54 42.69 -30.50
CA ASP A 702 -4.23 41.54 -31.08
C ASP A 702 -5.47 41.11 -30.27
N GLY A 703 -5.79 41.79 -29.15
CA GLY A 703 -6.94 41.50 -28.30
C GLY A 703 -6.75 40.33 -27.33
N GLU A 704 -5.66 39.56 -27.45
CA GLU A 704 -5.28 38.54 -26.47
C GLU A 704 -4.40 39.14 -25.36
N GLY A 705 -4.99 39.43 -24.21
CA GLY A 705 -4.22 39.93 -23.05
C GLY A 705 -3.04 39.01 -22.69
N ARG A 706 -1.88 39.61 -22.41
CA ARG A 706 -0.70 38.95 -21.83
C ARG A 706 -0.70 39.12 -20.31
N THR A 707 -0.38 38.06 -19.59
CA THR A 707 -0.21 38.07 -18.14
C THR A 707 1.27 37.94 -17.81
N LEU A 708 1.87 39.03 -17.35
CA LEU A 708 3.25 39.09 -16.95
C LEU A 708 3.36 39.05 -15.42
N THR A 709 4.43 38.49 -14.92
CA THR A 709 4.77 38.55 -13.50
C THR A 709 6.04 39.36 -13.33
N LEU A 710 5.96 40.42 -12.52
CA LEU A 710 7.05 41.31 -12.17
C LEU A 710 7.46 41.05 -10.73
N ASP A 711 8.72 40.72 -10.51
CA ASP A 711 9.32 40.56 -9.17
C ASP A 711 10.38 41.63 -9.00
N ALA A 712 10.32 42.41 -7.92
CA ALA A 712 11.25 43.50 -7.67
C ALA A 712 11.74 43.49 -6.23
N LYS A 713 12.98 43.94 -6.04
CA LYS A 713 13.63 44.11 -4.75
C LYS A 713 14.14 45.53 -4.60
N LEU A 714 13.86 46.13 -3.46
CA LEU A 714 14.25 47.50 -3.13
C LEU A 714 15.72 47.54 -2.71
N VAL A 715 16.48 48.47 -3.31
CA VAL A 715 17.90 48.70 -3.03
C VAL A 715 18.06 50.07 -2.37
N ARG A 716 18.39 50.04 -1.07
CA ARG A 716 18.60 51.22 -0.23
C ARG A 716 20.09 51.57 -0.16
N ASP A 717 20.42 52.86 -0.06
CA ASP A 717 21.80 53.31 0.14
C ASP A 717 22.23 53.25 1.62
N ALA A 718 23.51 53.55 1.88
CA ALA A 718 24.11 53.50 3.23
C ALA A 718 23.52 54.52 4.24
N ALA A 719 22.62 55.41 3.80
CA ALA A 719 21.87 56.33 4.66
C ALA A 719 20.42 55.85 4.91
N GLY A 720 20.04 54.67 4.42
CA GLY A 720 18.72 54.06 4.59
C GLY A 720 17.66 54.56 3.60
N ALA A 721 18.01 55.49 2.71
CA ALA A 721 17.10 56.01 1.69
C ALA A 721 17.00 55.01 0.52
N ALA A 722 15.78 54.64 0.11
CA ALA A 722 15.55 53.83 -1.06
C ALA A 722 15.93 54.63 -2.31
N ARG A 723 16.96 54.18 -3.06
CA ARG A 723 17.35 54.85 -4.31
C ARG A 723 16.88 54.08 -5.54
N PHE A 724 16.93 52.74 -5.52
CA PHE A 724 16.66 51.91 -6.70
C PHE A 724 15.81 50.69 -6.38
N MET A 725 15.22 50.08 -7.40
CA MET A 725 14.59 48.76 -7.36
C MET A 725 15.14 47.93 -8.53
N ASP A 726 15.51 46.69 -8.25
CA ASP A 726 15.98 45.71 -9.23
C ASP A 726 14.95 44.60 -9.35
N GLY A 727 14.60 44.20 -10.57
CA GLY A 727 13.56 43.19 -10.75
C GLY A 727 13.66 42.39 -12.03
N CYS A 728 12.90 41.30 -12.06
CA CYS A 728 12.70 40.45 -13.24
C CYS A 728 11.22 40.42 -13.67
N ILE A 729 10.99 40.14 -14.95
CA ILE A 729 9.70 40.09 -15.61
C ILE A 729 9.63 38.79 -16.42
N GLU A 730 8.55 38.03 -16.22
CA GLU A 730 8.28 36.74 -16.86
C GLU A 730 6.90 36.74 -17.53
N ASP A 731 6.76 36.08 -18.70
CA ASP A 731 5.45 35.82 -19.31
C ASP A 731 4.84 34.54 -18.75
N THR A 732 3.67 34.66 -18.13
CA THR A 732 2.92 33.56 -17.48
C THR A 732 1.55 33.34 -18.12
N SER A 733 1.31 33.91 -19.30
CA SER A 733 -0.01 33.92 -19.97
C SER A 733 -0.59 32.52 -20.20
N ALA A 734 0.24 31.56 -20.60
CA ALA A 734 -0.20 30.20 -20.90
C ALA A 734 -0.58 29.39 -19.65
N ASP A 735 0.06 29.67 -18.51
CA ASP A 735 -0.19 28.96 -17.26
C ASP A 735 -1.37 29.59 -16.50
N ALA A 736 -1.50 30.92 -16.54
CA ALA A 736 -2.64 31.62 -15.97
C ALA A 736 -3.97 31.27 -16.66
N ARG A 737 -4.01 31.13 -18.00
CA ARG A 737 -5.23 30.73 -18.73
C ARG A 737 -5.67 29.31 -18.38
N ARG A 738 -4.72 28.36 -18.32
CA ARG A 738 -5.00 26.96 -17.98
C ARG A 738 -5.45 26.79 -16.54
N GLU A 739 -4.88 27.53 -15.60
CA GLU A 739 -5.27 27.46 -14.20
C GLU A 739 -6.63 28.12 -13.93
N ALA A 740 -6.89 29.29 -14.52
CA ALA A 740 -8.16 30.00 -14.34
C ALA A 740 -9.37 29.25 -14.95
N GLU A 741 -9.21 28.64 -16.14
CA GLU A 741 -10.24 27.78 -16.72
C GLU A 741 -10.52 26.55 -15.85
N ARG A 742 -9.46 25.97 -15.27
CA ARG A 742 -9.56 24.80 -14.38
C ARG A 742 -10.25 25.15 -13.06
N GLU A 743 -9.81 26.20 -12.36
CA GLU A 743 -10.38 26.64 -11.08
C GLU A 743 -11.85 27.05 -11.24
N SER A 744 -12.18 27.82 -12.28
CA SER A 744 -13.56 28.25 -12.53
C SER A 744 -14.50 27.09 -12.87
N LEU A 745 -14.01 26.04 -13.55
CA LEU A 745 -14.81 24.84 -13.81
C LEU A 745 -14.99 24.02 -12.53
N ILE A 746 -13.94 23.87 -11.73
CA ILE A 746 -13.98 23.15 -10.44
C ILE A 746 -14.94 23.82 -9.46
N GLU A 747 -14.87 25.15 -9.31
CA GLU A 747 -15.72 25.92 -8.39
C GLU A 747 -17.20 25.82 -8.78
N ARG A 748 -17.52 25.94 -10.07
CA ARG A 748 -18.90 25.80 -10.59
C ARG A 748 -19.45 24.39 -10.42
N LEU A 749 -18.62 23.37 -10.64
CA LEU A 749 -19.03 21.96 -10.48
C LEU A 749 -19.16 21.56 -9.01
N GLN A 750 -18.26 22.00 -8.14
CA GLN A 750 -18.35 21.75 -6.69
C GLN A 750 -19.64 22.35 -6.11
N THR A 751 -19.95 23.60 -6.47
CA THR A 751 -21.17 24.28 -6.02
C THR A 751 -22.43 23.59 -6.55
N SER A 752 -22.43 23.13 -7.81
CA SER A 752 -23.55 22.38 -8.40
C SER A 752 -23.73 20.99 -7.79
N LEU A 753 -22.65 20.35 -7.34
CA LEU A 753 -22.69 19.03 -6.70
C LEU A 753 -23.18 19.07 -5.26
N LEU A 754 -22.79 20.08 -4.49
CA LEU A 754 -23.30 20.32 -3.13
C LEU A 754 -24.83 20.45 -3.14
N TYR A 755 -25.39 21.08 -4.18
CA TYR A 755 -26.84 21.25 -4.34
C TYR A 755 -27.60 19.95 -4.61
N LEU A 756 -27.04 19.05 -5.43
CA LEU A 756 -27.66 17.74 -5.70
C LEU A 756 -27.83 16.88 -4.44
N HIS A 757 -27.04 17.16 -3.41
CA HIS A 757 -27.08 16.52 -2.09
C HIS A 757 -27.98 17.20 -1.06
N GLU A 758 -28.55 18.36 -1.39
CA GLU A 758 -29.52 18.99 -0.49
C GLU A 758 -30.82 18.19 -0.41
N SER A 759 -31.55 18.38 0.68
CA SER A 759 -32.85 17.76 0.86
C SER A 759 -33.90 18.50 0.03
N VAL A 760 -34.80 17.75 -0.60
CA VAL A 760 -35.94 18.29 -1.37
C VAL A 760 -36.88 19.15 -0.54
N GLU A 761 -36.82 19.07 0.80
CA GLU A 761 -37.55 19.93 1.74
C GLU A 761 -37.29 21.43 1.48
N ARG A 762 -36.08 21.80 1.05
CA ARG A 762 -35.74 23.19 0.73
C ARG A 762 -36.31 23.70 -0.59
N LEU A 763 -36.73 22.78 -1.46
CA LEU A 763 -37.28 23.08 -2.79
C LEU A 763 -38.80 22.98 -2.83
N GLY A 764 -39.42 22.36 -1.82
CA GLY A 764 -40.86 22.12 -1.76
C GLY A 764 -41.66 23.41 -1.66
N HIS A 765 -42.56 23.62 -2.62
CA HIS A 765 -43.62 24.61 -2.50
C HIS A 765 -44.81 24.03 -1.70
N PRO A 766 -45.57 24.86 -0.97
CA PRO A 766 -46.78 24.41 -0.28
C PRO A 766 -47.74 23.75 -1.27
N ALA A 767 -48.17 22.52 -0.97
CA ALA A 767 -49.09 21.79 -1.84
C ALA A 767 -50.47 22.48 -1.88
N LEU A 768 -50.95 22.79 -3.09
CA LEU A 768 -52.31 23.28 -3.32
C LEU A 768 -53.26 22.08 -3.42
N PHE A 769 -54.42 22.15 -2.76
CA PHE A 769 -55.42 21.08 -2.76
C PHE A 769 -56.77 21.56 -3.32
N CYS A 770 -57.47 20.68 -4.04
CA CYS A 770 -58.83 20.91 -4.52
C CYS A 770 -59.76 19.72 -4.22
N SER A 771 -61.07 19.99 -4.19
CA SER A 771 -62.09 18.95 -4.04
C SER A 771 -62.36 18.26 -5.39
N PRO A 772 -62.60 16.93 -5.41
CA PRO A 772 -62.94 16.18 -6.63
C PRO A 772 -64.21 16.70 -7.35
N ASP A 773 -65.08 17.42 -6.66
CA ASP A 773 -66.32 17.98 -7.20
C ASP A 773 -66.15 19.39 -7.79
N MET A 774 -64.97 20.00 -7.63
CA MET A 774 -64.69 21.28 -8.30
C MET A 774 -64.67 21.08 -9.82
N THR A 775 -65.19 22.07 -10.54
CA THR A 775 -65.17 22.07 -11.99
C THR A 775 -63.78 22.41 -12.52
N LEU A 776 -63.47 22.00 -13.76
CA LEU A 776 -62.23 22.37 -14.44
C LEU A 776 -61.98 23.87 -14.44
N ARG A 777 -63.03 24.68 -14.65
CA ARG A 777 -62.99 26.14 -14.58
C ARG A 777 -62.61 26.65 -13.19
N GLN A 778 -63.19 26.08 -12.14
CA GLN A 778 -62.92 26.49 -10.76
C GLN A 778 -61.49 26.16 -10.35
N VAL A 779 -60.96 25.03 -10.79
CA VAL A 779 -59.55 24.67 -10.53
C VAL A 779 -58.57 25.48 -11.37
N ALA A 780 -58.86 25.73 -12.64
CA ALA A 780 -58.05 26.63 -13.44
C ALA A 780 -57.98 28.04 -12.81
N ALA A 781 -59.12 28.55 -12.32
CA ALA A 781 -59.18 29.81 -11.58
C ALA A 781 -58.43 29.76 -10.25
N LEU A 782 -58.50 28.64 -9.52
CA LEU A 782 -57.75 28.43 -8.28
C LEU A 782 -56.23 28.40 -8.52
N MET A 783 -55.79 27.68 -9.54
CA MET A 783 -54.40 27.61 -9.99
C MET A 783 -53.89 29.00 -10.40
N THR A 784 -54.69 29.75 -11.16
CA THR A 784 -54.37 31.14 -11.56
C THR A 784 -54.30 32.09 -10.36
N ALA A 785 -55.26 32.00 -9.43
CA ALA A 785 -55.32 32.88 -8.26
C ALA A 785 -54.18 32.62 -7.25
N ARG A 786 -53.60 31.42 -7.27
CA ARG A 786 -52.53 30.98 -6.37
C ARG A 786 -51.16 30.90 -7.06
N ASP A 787 -51.07 31.32 -8.32
CA ASP A 787 -49.88 31.25 -9.15
C ASP A 787 -49.22 29.86 -9.10
N SER A 788 -50.02 28.82 -9.33
CA SER A 788 -49.63 27.43 -9.17
C SER A 788 -49.93 26.61 -10.41
N GLU A 789 -48.96 25.85 -10.88
CA GLU A 789 -49.01 25.08 -12.14
C GLU A 789 -49.56 23.66 -11.97
N ALA A 790 -49.76 23.25 -10.72
CA ALA A 790 -50.34 21.97 -10.38
C ALA A 790 -51.14 22.00 -9.08
N VAL A 791 -52.20 21.19 -9.00
CA VAL A 791 -53.03 21.03 -7.81
C VAL A 791 -53.32 19.57 -7.53
N LEU A 792 -53.30 19.20 -6.24
CA LEU A 792 -53.62 17.85 -5.78
C LEU A 792 -55.12 17.72 -5.48
N VAL A 793 -55.75 16.69 -6.03
CA VAL A 793 -57.15 16.36 -5.74
C VAL A 793 -57.20 15.56 -4.45
N ARG A 794 -57.96 16.03 -3.45
CA ARG A 794 -58.11 15.36 -2.15
C ARG A 794 -59.57 14.99 -1.92
N ALA A 795 -59.84 13.69 -1.70
CA ALA A 795 -61.16 13.21 -1.31
C ALA A 795 -61.43 13.48 0.19
N GLU A 796 -62.69 13.41 0.63
CA GLU A 796 -63.09 13.57 2.06
C GLU A 796 -62.37 12.60 3.01
N SER A 797 -61.84 11.48 2.48
CA SER A 797 -61.03 10.50 3.22
C SER A 797 -59.61 10.97 3.57
N GLY A 798 -59.23 12.20 3.18
CA GLY A 798 -57.98 12.84 3.57
C GLY A 798 -56.77 12.51 2.68
N ARG A 799 -56.79 11.41 1.92
CA ARG A 799 -55.70 11.04 1.00
C ARG A 799 -55.87 11.67 -0.39
N PRO A 800 -54.78 12.16 -1.00
CA PRO A 800 -54.82 12.70 -2.36
C PRO A 800 -55.01 11.57 -3.37
N THR A 801 -55.96 11.78 -4.28
CA THR A 801 -56.43 10.78 -5.25
C THR A 801 -55.95 11.05 -6.68
N GLY A 802 -55.32 12.20 -6.94
CA GLY A 802 -54.73 12.51 -8.25
C GLY A 802 -54.13 13.91 -8.34
N LEU A 803 -53.43 14.17 -9.43
CA LEU A 803 -52.78 15.45 -9.74
C LEU A 803 -53.41 16.09 -10.99
N VAL A 804 -53.64 17.40 -10.95
CA VAL A 804 -54.04 18.21 -12.12
C VAL A 804 -52.90 19.17 -12.42
N THR A 805 -52.38 19.13 -13.64
CA THR A 805 -51.36 20.08 -14.12
C THR A 805 -51.92 20.94 -15.25
N ASP A 806 -51.20 22.00 -15.63
CA ASP A 806 -51.51 22.79 -16.84
C ASP A 806 -51.63 21.91 -18.10
N ARG A 807 -50.80 20.87 -18.20
CA ARG A 807 -50.90 19.88 -19.29
C ARG A 807 -52.22 19.12 -19.22
N THR A 808 -52.63 18.67 -18.04
CA THR A 808 -53.92 18.00 -17.83
C THR A 808 -55.07 18.90 -18.28
N LEU A 809 -55.05 20.19 -17.90
CA LEU A 809 -56.07 21.16 -18.32
C LEU A 809 -56.08 21.36 -19.83
N ARG A 810 -54.92 21.58 -20.47
CA ARG A 810 -54.83 21.77 -21.93
C ARG A 810 -55.29 20.53 -22.70
N VAL A 811 -54.78 19.35 -22.34
CA VAL A 811 -55.05 18.10 -23.06
C VAL A 811 -56.49 17.65 -22.88
N ARG A 812 -57.05 17.79 -21.67
CA ARG A 812 -58.39 17.26 -21.37
C ARG A 812 -59.51 18.25 -21.64
N SER A 813 -59.28 19.56 -21.45
CA SER A 813 -60.31 20.57 -21.65
C SER A 813 -60.26 21.25 -23.02
N LEU A 814 -59.08 21.62 -23.53
CA LEU A 814 -58.96 22.35 -24.81
C LEU A 814 -58.81 21.42 -26.01
N ALA A 815 -58.12 20.28 -25.83
CA ALA A 815 -57.86 19.30 -26.89
C ALA A 815 -58.69 18.00 -26.76
N GLY A 816 -59.49 17.86 -25.70
CA GLY A 816 -60.29 16.68 -25.41
C GLY A 816 -61.78 17.01 -25.25
N ASP A 817 -62.58 16.00 -24.90
CA ASP A 817 -64.05 16.12 -24.85
C ASP A 817 -64.60 16.76 -23.55
N ALA A 818 -63.75 17.11 -22.58
CA ALA A 818 -64.21 17.61 -21.27
C ALA A 818 -64.57 19.11 -21.34
N ARG A 819 -65.75 19.45 -20.82
CA ARG A 819 -66.25 20.82 -20.76
C ARG A 819 -65.69 21.54 -19.53
N PRO A 820 -65.52 22.89 -19.56
CA PRO A 820 -65.02 23.64 -18.41
C PRO A 820 -65.83 23.47 -17.11
N ASP A 821 -67.12 23.11 -17.23
CA ASP A 821 -68.01 22.93 -16.09
C ASP A 821 -68.11 21.47 -15.63
N ASP A 822 -67.34 20.55 -16.24
CA ASP A 822 -67.27 19.16 -15.82
C ASP A 822 -66.45 19.01 -14.51
N PRO A 823 -66.85 18.10 -13.61
CA PRO A 823 -66.14 17.87 -12.36
C PRO A 823 -64.83 17.11 -12.59
N ILE A 824 -63.80 17.47 -11.82
CA ILE A 824 -62.43 16.99 -12.01
C ILE A 824 -62.25 15.51 -11.75
N ARG A 825 -63.08 14.91 -10.89
CA ARG A 825 -63.09 13.46 -10.65
C ARG A 825 -63.24 12.60 -11.92
N GLY A 826 -63.85 13.14 -12.98
CA GLY A 826 -63.98 12.45 -14.27
C GLY A 826 -62.78 12.61 -15.20
N VAL A 827 -61.88 13.55 -14.88
CA VAL A 827 -60.81 14.04 -15.77
C VAL A 827 -59.43 13.59 -15.30
N VAL A 828 -59.24 13.45 -14.00
CA VAL A 828 -57.94 13.12 -13.38
C VAL A 828 -57.69 11.63 -13.39
N ARG A 829 -56.59 11.23 -14.05
CA ARG A 829 -56.11 9.84 -14.11
C ARG A 829 -54.60 9.70 -13.80
N GLU A 830 -53.92 10.79 -13.46
CA GLU A 830 -52.49 10.78 -13.18
C GLU A 830 -52.24 10.32 -11.73
N PRO A 831 -51.42 9.26 -11.50
CA PRO A 831 -51.05 8.84 -10.16
C PRO A 831 -50.16 9.90 -9.50
N VAL A 832 -50.39 10.16 -8.22
CA VAL A 832 -49.52 11.06 -7.44
C VAL A 832 -48.22 10.33 -7.15
N VAL A 833 -47.13 10.75 -7.80
CA VAL A 833 -45.79 10.25 -7.52
C VAL A 833 -45.21 11.07 -6.35
N ALA A 834 -44.78 10.38 -5.30
CA ALA A 834 -44.33 10.99 -4.07
C ALA A 834 -42.88 10.65 -3.73
N ILE A 835 -42.21 11.55 -3.01
CA ILE A 835 -40.85 11.42 -2.53
C ILE A 835 -40.72 11.89 -1.07
N PRO A 836 -39.95 11.20 -0.20
CA PRO A 836 -39.73 11.66 1.17
C PRO A 836 -39.06 13.03 1.24
N ARG A 837 -39.42 13.86 2.22
CA ARG A 837 -38.82 15.21 2.42
C ARG A 837 -37.30 15.19 2.59
N HIS A 838 -36.76 14.13 3.17
CA HIS A 838 -35.31 13.95 3.37
C HIS A 838 -34.58 13.41 2.15
N ALA A 839 -35.29 13.06 1.08
CA ALA A 839 -34.67 12.63 -0.16
C ALA A 839 -33.82 13.76 -0.76
N GLN A 840 -32.77 13.37 -1.47
CA GLN A 840 -31.85 14.33 -2.06
C GLN A 840 -32.40 14.87 -3.38
N VAL A 841 -32.02 16.09 -3.76
CA VAL A 841 -32.46 16.75 -5.01
C VAL A 841 -32.21 15.86 -6.24
N TYR A 842 -31.09 15.14 -6.28
CA TYR A 842 -30.79 14.22 -7.39
C TYR A 842 -31.77 13.03 -7.46
N GLU A 843 -32.28 12.56 -6.31
CA GLU A 843 -33.24 11.45 -6.24
C GLU A 843 -34.60 11.90 -6.79
N ALA A 844 -34.99 13.14 -6.53
CA ALA A 844 -36.17 13.75 -7.14
C ALA A 844 -36.05 13.83 -8.66
N LEU A 845 -34.92 14.31 -9.20
CA LEU A 845 -34.68 14.36 -10.65
C LEU A 845 -34.77 12.97 -11.29
N LEU A 846 -34.12 11.99 -10.67
CA LEU A 846 -34.10 10.63 -11.18
C LEU A 846 -35.51 10.02 -11.16
N LEU A 847 -36.27 10.23 -10.10
CA LEU A 847 -37.64 9.73 -9.98
C LEU A 847 -38.59 10.42 -10.98
N MET A 848 -38.44 11.73 -11.20
CA MET A 848 -39.17 12.48 -12.24
C MET A 848 -38.91 11.89 -13.63
N GLN A 849 -37.64 11.64 -13.97
CA GLN A 849 -37.26 11.01 -15.23
C GLN A 849 -37.79 9.56 -15.34
N GLU A 850 -37.63 8.76 -14.29
CA GLU A 850 -38.05 7.35 -14.27
C GLU A 850 -39.57 7.22 -14.45
N LYS A 851 -40.35 8.09 -13.81
CA LYS A 851 -41.81 8.06 -13.89
C LYS A 851 -42.37 8.91 -15.03
N GLY A 852 -41.54 9.67 -15.74
CA GLY A 852 -41.96 10.59 -16.78
C GLY A 852 -42.89 11.70 -16.28
N VAL A 853 -42.70 12.16 -15.05
CA VAL A 853 -43.51 13.20 -14.40
C VAL A 853 -42.70 14.46 -14.15
N GLU A 854 -43.32 15.62 -14.34
CA GLU A 854 -42.67 16.93 -14.12
C GLU A 854 -42.80 17.42 -12.67
N HIS A 855 -43.70 16.80 -11.89
CA HIS A 855 -44.03 17.19 -10.53
C HIS A 855 -43.92 15.99 -9.59
N LEU A 856 -43.36 16.19 -8.40
CA LEU A 856 -43.38 15.20 -7.31
C LEU A 856 -44.03 15.79 -6.07
N ALA A 857 -44.83 14.99 -5.38
CA ALA A 857 -45.32 15.33 -4.06
C ALA A 857 -44.27 15.00 -3.00
N VAL A 858 -44.06 15.89 -2.04
CA VAL A 858 -43.13 15.71 -0.93
C VAL A 858 -43.90 15.17 0.29
N THR A 859 -43.48 14.03 0.82
CA THR A 859 -44.10 13.41 2.00
C THR A 859 -43.25 13.59 3.25
N ASP A 860 -43.89 13.79 4.40
CA ASP A 860 -43.23 13.71 5.70
C ASP A 860 -43.01 12.25 6.16
N ASP A 861 -42.41 12.08 7.35
CA ASP A 861 -42.15 10.75 7.93
C ASP A 861 -43.44 10.01 8.32
N GLY A 862 -44.57 10.73 8.42
CA GLY A 862 -45.91 10.18 8.65
C GLY A 862 -46.60 9.70 7.36
N GLY A 863 -46.02 10.01 6.19
CA GLY A 863 -46.58 9.70 4.88
C GLY A 863 -47.58 10.73 4.35
N ASP A 864 -47.74 11.87 5.02
CA ASP A 864 -48.61 12.96 4.57
C ASP A 864 -47.89 13.88 3.59
N ILE A 865 -48.62 14.38 2.57
CA ILE A 865 -48.07 15.29 1.57
C ILE A 865 -47.99 16.70 2.15
N VAL A 866 -46.76 17.18 2.33
CA VAL A 866 -46.43 18.49 2.90
C VAL A 866 -46.03 19.53 1.83
N GLY A 867 -45.67 19.09 0.63
CA GLY A 867 -45.27 19.98 -0.45
C GLY A 867 -45.33 19.37 -1.84
N LEU A 868 -45.03 20.19 -2.84
CA LEU A 868 -44.91 19.82 -4.25
C LEU A 868 -43.61 20.44 -4.81
N ILE A 869 -42.86 19.67 -5.59
CA ILE A 869 -41.65 20.15 -6.30
C ILE A 869 -41.86 20.01 -7.81
N HIS A 870 -41.47 21.03 -8.58
CA HIS A 870 -41.46 21.00 -10.04
C HIS A 870 -40.03 20.79 -10.56
N GLY A 871 -39.85 20.05 -11.67
CA GLY A 871 -38.53 19.79 -12.27
C GLY A 871 -37.71 21.04 -12.60
N ARG A 872 -38.36 22.11 -13.08
CA ARG A 872 -37.76 23.45 -13.25
C ARG A 872 -37.15 24.04 -11.97
N ASP A 873 -37.75 23.85 -10.79
CA ASP A 873 -37.26 24.41 -9.53
C ASP A 873 -35.90 23.81 -9.18
N ILE A 874 -35.72 22.55 -9.57
CA ILE A 874 -34.46 21.85 -9.44
C ILE A 874 -33.40 22.40 -10.42
N LEU A 875 -33.81 22.77 -11.65
CA LEU A 875 -32.90 23.25 -12.69
C LEU A 875 -32.53 24.74 -12.57
N HIS A 876 -33.41 25.57 -12.02
CA HIS A 876 -33.23 27.03 -11.94
C HIS A 876 -32.30 27.50 -10.81
N LEU A 877 -32.10 26.70 -9.76
CA LEU A 877 -31.40 27.14 -8.55
C LEU A 877 -29.87 27.07 -8.61
N HIS A 878 -29.28 26.25 -9.49
CA HIS A 878 -27.89 26.38 -9.97
C HIS A 878 -27.71 25.44 -11.16
N GLY A 879 -27.35 25.97 -12.33
CA GLY A 879 -27.23 25.22 -13.59
C GLY A 879 -26.22 24.08 -13.54
N SER A 880 -26.67 22.90 -13.12
CA SER A 880 -25.88 21.68 -13.18
C SER A 880 -25.67 21.30 -14.65
N GLU A 881 -24.45 21.51 -15.15
CA GLU A 881 -24.06 21.14 -16.53
C GLU A 881 -24.35 19.66 -16.85
N ALA A 882 -24.44 18.80 -15.83
CA ALA A 882 -24.80 17.39 -15.95
C ALA A 882 -26.27 17.15 -16.32
N ALA A 883 -27.21 17.81 -15.64
CA ALA A 883 -28.63 17.71 -15.94
C ALA A 883 -28.95 18.34 -17.30
N MET A 884 -28.34 19.50 -17.60
CA MET A 884 -28.44 20.16 -18.90
C MET A 884 -27.96 19.26 -20.05
N LEU A 885 -26.96 18.40 -19.83
CA LEU A 885 -26.47 17.50 -20.87
C LEU A 885 -27.54 16.48 -21.27
N THR A 886 -28.15 15.81 -20.28
CA THR A 886 -29.22 14.83 -20.53
C THR A 886 -30.44 15.47 -21.19
N GLU A 887 -30.81 16.68 -20.77
CA GLU A 887 -31.91 17.44 -21.34
C GLU A 887 -31.65 17.84 -22.80
N LYS A 888 -30.44 18.34 -23.11
CA LYS A 888 -30.04 18.70 -24.48
C LYS A 888 -29.99 17.50 -25.41
N ILE A 889 -29.60 16.33 -24.90
CA ILE A 889 -29.63 15.09 -25.67
C ILE A 889 -31.09 14.69 -25.96
N ALA A 890 -31.95 14.72 -24.94
CA ALA A 890 -33.37 14.35 -25.09
C ALA A 890 -34.11 15.24 -26.11
N HIS A 891 -33.75 16.52 -26.21
CA HIS A 891 -34.39 17.46 -27.14
C HIS A 891 -33.63 17.69 -28.45
N ALA A 892 -32.53 16.97 -28.70
CA ALA A 892 -31.70 17.17 -29.89
C ALA A 892 -32.50 16.96 -31.18
N ALA A 893 -32.53 17.92 -32.10
CA ALA A 893 -33.36 17.83 -33.31
C ALA A 893 -32.87 16.75 -34.28
N THR A 894 -31.58 16.43 -34.27
CA THR A 894 -30.94 15.47 -35.19
C THR A 894 -30.02 14.50 -34.44
N ALA A 895 -29.68 13.38 -35.10
CA ALA A 895 -28.75 12.40 -34.54
C ALA A 895 -27.36 13.03 -34.31
N GLU A 896 -26.90 13.90 -35.21
CA GLU A 896 -25.63 14.62 -35.12
C GLU A 896 -25.58 15.56 -33.91
N GLU A 897 -26.69 16.19 -33.57
CA GLU A 897 -26.80 17.02 -32.38
C GLU A 897 -26.75 16.17 -31.10
N ALA A 898 -27.50 15.07 -31.05
CA ALA A 898 -27.46 14.14 -29.92
C ALA A 898 -26.04 13.57 -29.70
N ILE A 899 -25.35 13.17 -30.78
CA ILE A 899 -23.95 12.71 -30.75
C ILE A 899 -23.02 13.79 -30.18
N ARG A 900 -23.19 15.05 -30.60
CA ARG A 900 -22.35 16.17 -30.15
C ARG A 900 -22.46 16.39 -28.65
N TRP A 901 -23.67 16.34 -28.11
CA TRP A 901 -23.90 16.51 -26.67
C TRP A 901 -23.41 15.28 -25.88
N ALA A 902 -23.73 14.07 -26.33
CA ALA A 902 -23.27 12.83 -25.68
C ALA A 902 -21.73 12.74 -25.59
N ARG A 903 -21.00 13.17 -26.62
CA ARG A 903 -19.52 13.19 -26.62
C ARG A 903 -18.87 14.13 -25.60
N ARG A 904 -19.64 15.03 -24.97
CA ARG A 904 -19.13 15.88 -23.87
C ARG A 904 -19.15 15.19 -22.51
N ALA A 905 -19.81 14.04 -22.39
CA ALA A 905 -19.92 13.30 -21.13
C ALA A 905 -18.58 13.01 -20.44
N PRO A 906 -17.50 12.61 -21.14
CA PRO A 906 -16.23 12.31 -20.46
C PRO A 906 -15.62 13.51 -19.74
N LEU A 907 -15.77 14.73 -20.27
CA LEU A 907 -15.24 15.95 -19.65
C LEU A 907 -15.93 16.27 -18.32
N LEU A 908 -17.27 16.21 -18.34
CA LEU A 908 -18.10 16.44 -17.16
C LEU A 908 -17.79 15.40 -16.07
N VAL A 909 -17.79 14.12 -16.44
CA VAL A 909 -17.60 13.00 -15.51
C VAL A 909 -16.19 13.01 -14.92
N LYS A 910 -15.17 13.41 -15.70
CA LYS A 910 -13.81 13.64 -15.20
C LYS A 910 -13.79 14.71 -14.11
N ALA A 911 -14.39 15.86 -14.36
CA ALA A 911 -14.40 16.96 -13.41
C ALA A 911 -15.17 16.60 -12.12
N LEU A 912 -16.22 15.78 -12.22
CA LEU A 912 -16.89 15.18 -11.06
C LEU A 912 -15.94 14.28 -10.23
N LEU A 913 -15.16 13.42 -10.88
CA LEU A 913 -14.20 12.54 -10.18
C LEU A 913 -13.08 13.33 -9.49
N GLU A 914 -12.55 14.37 -10.15
CA GLU A 914 -11.52 15.26 -9.60
C GLU A 914 -12.05 16.09 -8.41
N SER A 915 -13.35 16.43 -8.41
CA SER A 915 -14.01 17.08 -7.28
C SER A 915 -14.27 16.15 -6.07
N GLY A 916 -13.99 14.85 -6.22
CA GLY A 916 -14.16 13.87 -5.15
C GLY A 916 -15.48 13.09 -5.16
N ALA A 917 -16.30 13.21 -6.20
CA ALA A 917 -17.60 12.53 -6.29
C ALA A 917 -17.49 11.01 -6.09
N HIS A 918 -18.56 10.40 -5.54
CA HIS A 918 -18.60 8.96 -5.31
C HIS A 918 -18.71 8.19 -6.63
N ALA A 919 -18.07 7.01 -6.68
CA ALA A 919 -18.02 6.16 -7.87
C ALA A 919 -19.43 5.77 -8.37
N ARG A 920 -20.34 5.42 -7.44
CA ARG A 920 -21.75 5.10 -7.72
C ARG A 920 -22.49 6.23 -8.45
N GLN A 921 -22.29 7.48 -8.03
CA GLN A 921 -22.95 8.64 -8.63
C GLN A 921 -22.42 8.89 -10.04
N THR A 922 -21.10 8.76 -10.19
CA THR A 922 -20.40 8.92 -11.45
C THR A 922 -20.93 7.94 -12.50
N THR A 923 -21.08 6.65 -12.16
CA THR A 923 -21.58 5.64 -13.11
C THR A 923 -23.06 5.79 -13.43
N ARG A 924 -23.89 6.20 -12.46
CA ARG A 924 -25.31 6.49 -12.70
C ARG A 924 -25.49 7.64 -13.69
N LEU A 925 -24.69 8.71 -13.57
CA LEU A 925 -24.73 9.81 -14.52
C LEU A 925 -24.32 9.38 -15.93
N ILE A 926 -23.23 8.62 -16.08
CA ILE A 926 -22.80 8.09 -17.39
C ILE A 926 -23.94 7.24 -18.00
N SER A 927 -24.59 6.42 -17.17
CA SER A 927 -25.71 5.58 -17.59
C SER A 927 -26.92 6.40 -18.01
N ALA A 928 -27.28 7.45 -17.28
CA ALA A 928 -28.37 8.36 -17.62
C ALA A 928 -28.13 9.10 -18.95
N ILE A 929 -26.89 9.52 -19.21
CA ILE A 929 -26.52 10.16 -20.48
C ILE A 929 -26.70 9.19 -21.67
N CYS A 930 -26.29 7.94 -21.49
CA CYS A 930 -26.49 6.92 -22.52
C CYS A 930 -27.96 6.55 -22.71
N ASP A 931 -28.74 6.48 -21.64
CA ASP A 931 -30.18 6.23 -21.70
C ASP A 931 -30.91 7.35 -22.46
N ALA A 932 -30.55 8.62 -22.18
CA ALA A 932 -31.08 9.77 -22.92
C ALA A 932 -30.72 9.70 -24.41
N ALA A 933 -29.46 9.35 -24.73
CA ALA A 933 -29.02 9.17 -26.11
C ALA A 933 -29.74 8.01 -26.80
N THR A 934 -29.91 6.88 -26.11
CA THR A 934 -30.61 5.69 -26.59
C THR A 934 -32.06 6.02 -26.92
N THR A 935 -32.76 6.66 -25.98
CA THR A 935 -34.16 7.08 -26.15
C THR A 935 -34.29 8.02 -27.34
N ARG A 936 -33.38 9.01 -27.44
CA ARG A 936 -33.45 9.96 -28.54
C ARG A 936 -33.16 9.32 -29.91
N PHE A 937 -32.19 8.42 -30.01
CA PHE A 937 -31.92 7.71 -31.25
C PHE A 937 -33.09 6.79 -31.65
N ILE A 938 -33.81 6.21 -30.69
CA ILE A 938 -35.03 5.44 -30.97
C ILE A 938 -36.10 6.35 -31.58
N GLU A 939 -36.38 7.50 -30.97
CA GLU A 939 -37.36 8.46 -31.48
C GLU A 939 -37.02 8.94 -32.89
N LEU A 940 -35.76 9.32 -33.13
CA LEU A 940 -35.28 9.77 -34.44
C LEU A 940 -35.36 8.63 -35.48
N ALA A 941 -34.99 7.41 -35.11
CA ALA A 941 -35.08 6.27 -36.01
C ALA A 941 -36.53 5.89 -36.35
N ILE A 942 -37.46 6.00 -35.39
CA ILE A 942 -38.91 5.82 -35.63
C ILE A 942 -39.45 6.92 -36.55
N ALA A 943 -39.02 8.17 -36.38
CA ALA A 943 -39.41 9.26 -37.27
C ALA A 943 -39.00 9.00 -38.74
N GLU A 944 -37.89 8.28 -38.96
CA GLU A 944 -37.41 7.91 -40.30
C GLU A 944 -38.03 6.61 -40.84
N LEU A 945 -38.21 5.58 -39.99
CA LEU A 945 -38.71 4.25 -40.37
C LEU A 945 -40.24 4.17 -40.47
N GLY A 946 -40.96 5.12 -39.84
CA GLY A 946 -42.40 5.07 -39.64
C GLY A 946 -42.78 4.51 -38.26
N PRO A 947 -44.07 4.51 -37.89
CA PRO A 947 -44.51 4.03 -36.58
C PRO A 947 -44.19 2.55 -36.36
N ALA A 948 -43.89 2.18 -35.11
CA ALA A 948 -43.61 0.79 -34.76
C ALA A 948 -44.84 -0.11 -35.04
N PRO A 949 -44.65 -1.30 -35.65
CA PRO A 949 -45.76 -2.16 -36.08
C PRO A 949 -46.49 -2.85 -34.93
N CYS A 950 -45.84 -3.01 -33.77
CA CYS A 950 -46.43 -3.56 -32.56
C CYS A 950 -45.73 -3.02 -31.29
N PRO A 951 -46.26 -3.29 -30.09
CA PRO A 951 -45.62 -2.93 -28.83
C PRO A 951 -44.20 -3.51 -28.74
N PHE A 952 -43.26 -2.69 -28.29
CA PHE A 952 -41.86 -3.08 -28.10
C PHE A 952 -41.24 -2.38 -26.89
N VAL A 953 -40.14 -2.92 -26.41
CA VAL A 953 -39.28 -2.32 -25.40
C VAL A 953 -37.82 -2.52 -25.77
N PHE A 954 -37.05 -1.45 -25.63
CA PHE A 954 -35.59 -1.46 -25.74
C PHE A 954 -35.00 -1.66 -24.34
N LEU A 955 -34.17 -2.68 -24.21
CA LEU A 955 -33.58 -3.11 -22.95
C LEU A 955 -32.10 -2.76 -22.93
N ALA A 956 -31.67 -2.05 -21.89
CA ALA A 956 -30.27 -1.98 -21.51
C ALA A 956 -29.89 -3.26 -20.76
N LEU A 957 -28.73 -3.82 -21.07
CA LEU A 957 -28.17 -5.02 -20.44
C LEU A 957 -26.82 -4.68 -19.80
N GLY A 958 -26.22 -5.66 -19.12
CA GLY A 958 -24.86 -5.53 -18.61
C GLY A 958 -24.65 -4.26 -17.77
N SER A 959 -23.56 -3.53 -18.02
CA SER A 959 -23.22 -2.36 -17.21
C SER A 959 -24.23 -1.21 -17.32
N GLN A 960 -24.87 -1.02 -18.49
CA GLN A 960 -25.94 -0.02 -18.65
C GLN A 960 -27.22 -0.43 -17.90
N GLY A 961 -27.56 -1.72 -17.97
CA GLY A 961 -28.71 -2.29 -17.27
C GLY A 961 -28.59 -2.17 -15.74
N ARG A 962 -27.37 -2.35 -15.22
CA ARG A 962 -27.04 -2.13 -13.79
C ARG A 962 -26.85 -0.66 -13.40
N GLN A 963 -26.81 0.28 -14.36
CA GLN A 963 -26.45 1.69 -14.14
C GLN A 963 -25.02 1.89 -13.59
N GLU A 964 -24.10 1.04 -14.02
CA GLU A 964 -22.69 0.95 -13.59
C GLU A 964 -21.70 1.22 -14.74
N MET A 965 -22.14 1.95 -15.77
CA MET A 965 -21.27 2.26 -16.91
C MET A 965 -20.09 3.14 -16.53
N THR A 966 -18.95 2.92 -17.20
CA THR A 966 -17.74 3.74 -17.09
C THR A 966 -17.37 4.35 -18.45
N PHE A 967 -16.30 5.15 -18.55
CA PHE A 967 -15.90 5.81 -19.80
C PHE A 967 -15.57 4.84 -20.95
N PHE A 968 -15.10 3.65 -20.60
CA PHE A 968 -14.82 2.55 -21.53
C PHE A 968 -15.84 1.43 -21.32
N ALA A 969 -17.06 1.67 -21.76
CA ALA A 969 -18.17 0.74 -21.68
C ALA A 969 -18.66 0.36 -23.08
N ASP A 970 -18.82 -0.95 -23.26
CA ASP A 970 -19.47 -1.55 -24.42
C ASP A 970 -20.98 -1.29 -24.32
N GLN A 971 -21.64 -1.10 -25.46
CA GLN A 971 -23.11 -1.08 -25.50
C GLN A 971 -23.66 -2.51 -25.43
N ASP A 972 -24.24 -2.89 -24.29
CA ASP A 972 -24.97 -4.14 -24.13
C ASP A 972 -26.47 -3.83 -24.14
N ASN A 973 -27.18 -4.21 -25.20
CA ASN A 973 -28.61 -3.92 -25.34
C ASN A 973 -29.38 -5.01 -26.10
N ALA A 974 -30.69 -5.01 -25.93
CA ALA A 974 -31.61 -5.92 -26.60
C ALA A 974 -32.92 -5.23 -26.95
N LEU A 975 -33.66 -5.81 -27.88
CA LEU A 975 -34.98 -5.37 -28.27
C LEU A 975 -35.96 -6.54 -28.14
N LEU A 976 -37.06 -6.27 -27.44
CA LEU A 976 -38.16 -7.19 -27.20
C LEU A 976 -39.43 -6.59 -27.81
N TYR A 977 -40.15 -7.36 -28.64
CA TYR A 977 -41.41 -6.93 -29.25
C TYR A 977 -42.49 -8.01 -29.13
N ASP A 978 -43.76 -7.64 -29.19
CA ASP A 978 -44.90 -8.57 -29.06
C ASP A 978 -45.79 -8.49 -30.31
N PRO A 979 -45.44 -9.21 -31.39
CA PRO A 979 -46.18 -9.14 -32.65
C PRO A 979 -47.46 -10.00 -32.58
N PRO A 980 -48.52 -9.62 -33.30
CA PRO A 980 -49.65 -10.50 -33.58
C PRO A 980 -49.20 -11.81 -34.24
N ALA A 981 -49.92 -12.90 -33.99
CA ALA A 981 -49.57 -14.22 -34.50
C ALA A 981 -49.45 -14.24 -36.04
N GLY A 982 -48.29 -14.67 -36.57
CA GLY A 982 -48.05 -14.87 -38.01
C GLY A 982 -47.37 -13.70 -38.73
N GLU A 983 -47.03 -12.60 -38.04
CA GLU A 983 -46.50 -11.40 -38.68
C GLU A 983 -44.97 -11.32 -38.67
N THR A 984 -44.33 -11.56 -39.83
CA THR A 984 -42.84 -11.54 -39.97
C THR A 984 -42.27 -10.16 -40.29
N ALA A 985 -43.11 -9.19 -40.66
CA ALA A 985 -42.69 -7.83 -41.00
C ALA A 985 -42.11 -7.06 -39.80
N ALA A 986 -42.59 -7.35 -38.59
CA ALA A 986 -42.12 -6.76 -37.34
C ALA A 986 -40.64 -7.04 -37.08
N ALA A 987 -40.17 -8.27 -37.32
CA ALA A 987 -38.78 -8.66 -37.10
C ALA A 987 -37.80 -7.82 -37.91
N ARG A 988 -38.10 -7.55 -39.19
CA ARG A 988 -37.26 -6.72 -40.06
C ARG A 988 -37.22 -5.27 -39.58
N TYR A 989 -38.38 -4.72 -39.21
CA TYR A 989 -38.50 -3.35 -38.72
C TYR A 989 -37.64 -3.14 -37.46
N PHE A 990 -37.78 -4.02 -36.46
CA PHE A 990 -37.06 -3.86 -35.20
C PHE A 990 -35.57 -4.15 -35.31
N LEU A 991 -35.15 -5.04 -36.21
CA LEU A 991 -33.74 -5.25 -36.48
C LEU A 991 -33.09 -4.01 -37.12
N GLU A 992 -33.80 -3.34 -38.03
CA GLU A 992 -33.34 -2.09 -38.62
C GLU A 992 -33.32 -0.93 -37.59
N LEU A 993 -34.35 -0.84 -36.74
CA LEU A 993 -34.38 0.10 -35.61
C LEU A 993 -33.18 -0.11 -34.68
N GLY A 994 -32.94 -1.35 -34.25
CA GLY A 994 -31.79 -1.73 -33.44
C GLY A 994 -30.47 -1.37 -34.12
N GLY A 995 -30.36 -1.59 -35.44
CA GLY A 995 -29.22 -1.18 -36.26
C GLY A 995 -28.93 0.33 -36.17
N ARG A 996 -29.94 1.17 -36.39
CA ARG A 996 -29.80 2.64 -36.37
C ARG A 996 -29.41 3.15 -34.98
N VAL A 997 -30.09 2.67 -33.94
CA VAL A 997 -29.82 3.05 -32.54
C VAL A 997 -28.39 2.67 -32.14
N CYS A 998 -27.98 1.42 -32.38
CA CYS A 998 -26.63 0.97 -32.04
C CYS A 998 -25.55 1.76 -32.77
N ASN A 999 -25.75 2.08 -34.06
CA ASN A 999 -24.79 2.89 -34.83
C ASN A 999 -24.74 4.34 -34.33
N GLY A 1000 -25.87 4.92 -33.89
CA GLY A 1000 -25.92 6.23 -33.26
C GLY A 1000 -25.13 6.28 -31.95
N LEU A 1001 -25.31 5.26 -31.10
CA LEU A 1001 -24.58 5.10 -29.84
C LEU A 1001 -23.07 4.93 -30.06
N ASP A 1002 -22.65 4.13 -31.03
CA ASP A 1002 -21.23 3.96 -31.38
C ASP A 1002 -20.60 5.28 -31.83
N ARG A 1003 -21.30 6.05 -32.68
CA ARG A 1003 -20.88 7.40 -33.08
C ARG A 1003 -20.85 8.37 -31.88
N ALA A 1004 -21.73 8.21 -30.89
CA ALA A 1004 -21.75 9.00 -29.67
C ALA A 1004 -20.61 8.67 -28.68
N GLY A 1005 -19.86 7.59 -28.91
CA GLY A 1005 -18.74 7.16 -28.06
C GLY A 1005 -19.04 5.93 -27.20
N PHE A 1006 -20.18 5.27 -27.40
CA PHE A 1006 -20.55 4.02 -26.73
C PHE A 1006 -20.28 2.83 -27.68
N PHE A 1007 -19.08 2.26 -27.58
CA PHE A 1007 -18.55 1.31 -28.56
C PHE A 1007 -19.37 0.03 -28.69
N PHE A 1008 -19.42 -0.54 -29.90
CA PHE A 1008 -20.03 -1.85 -30.13
C PHE A 1008 -19.47 -2.93 -29.19
N CYS A 1009 -20.37 -3.76 -28.65
CA CYS A 1009 -19.98 -4.89 -27.83
C CYS A 1009 -19.23 -5.96 -28.67
N PRO A 1010 -17.99 -6.33 -28.29
CA PRO A 1010 -17.24 -7.39 -28.98
C PRO A 1010 -17.94 -8.76 -28.98
N GLY A 1011 -18.78 -9.01 -27.98
CA GLY A 1011 -19.60 -10.24 -27.88
C GLY A 1011 -20.88 -10.22 -28.71
N GLY A 1012 -21.19 -9.10 -29.39
CA GLY A 1012 -22.38 -8.97 -30.23
C GLY A 1012 -23.70 -8.89 -29.47
N VAL A 1013 -23.68 -8.52 -28.18
CA VAL A 1013 -24.86 -8.37 -27.30
C VAL A 1013 -25.56 -7.04 -27.57
N MET A 1014 -26.21 -6.94 -28.72
CA MET A 1014 -26.79 -5.68 -29.21
C MET A 1014 -28.07 -5.92 -29.98
N ALA A 1015 -29.04 -5.01 -29.89
CA ALA A 1015 -30.31 -5.04 -30.62
C ALA A 1015 -30.16 -5.10 -32.15
N LYS A 1016 -29.00 -4.70 -32.69
CA LYS A 1016 -28.67 -4.89 -34.12
C LYS A 1016 -28.39 -6.35 -34.52
N ASN A 1017 -28.26 -7.26 -33.55
CA ASN A 1017 -28.05 -8.69 -33.77
C ASN A 1017 -29.41 -9.41 -33.66
N PRO A 1018 -29.82 -10.22 -34.66
CA PRO A 1018 -31.08 -10.96 -34.63
C PRO A 1018 -31.29 -11.80 -33.37
N LYS A 1019 -30.21 -12.29 -32.75
CA LYS A 1019 -30.28 -13.04 -31.49
C LYS A 1019 -30.79 -12.20 -30.30
N TRP A 1020 -30.52 -10.90 -30.31
CA TRP A 1020 -30.88 -9.96 -29.24
C TRP A 1020 -32.03 -9.03 -29.66
N CYS A 1021 -32.66 -9.28 -30.80
CA CYS A 1021 -33.83 -8.59 -31.29
C CYS A 1021 -34.89 -9.64 -31.67
N ALA A 1022 -35.73 -9.99 -30.71
CA ALA A 1022 -36.64 -11.13 -30.81
C ALA A 1022 -38.01 -10.83 -30.20
N SER A 1023 -39.01 -11.61 -30.61
CA SER A 1023 -40.34 -11.54 -30.04
C SER A 1023 -40.38 -12.04 -28.59
N LEU A 1024 -41.41 -11.70 -27.84
CA LEU A 1024 -41.58 -12.17 -26.46
C LEU A 1024 -41.58 -13.70 -26.36
N ALA A 1025 -42.29 -14.38 -27.26
CA ALA A 1025 -42.34 -15.85 -27.29
C ALA A 1025 -40.97 -16.48 -27.57
N GLU A 1026 -40.12 -15.83 -28.38
CA GLU A 1026 -38.76 -16.29 -28.65
C GLU A 1026 -37.82 -16.02 -27.48
N TRP A 1027 -37.97 -14.89 -26.78
CA TRP A 1027 -37.23 -14.59 -25.57
C TRP A 1027 -37.57 -15.56 -24.43
N GLU A 1028 -38.86 -15.86 -24.21
CA GLU A 1028 -39.32 -16.83 -23.23
C GLU A 1028 -38.76 -18.23 -23.49
N ARG A 1029 -38.74 -18.66 -24.77
CA ARG A 1029 -38.13 -19.93 -25.18
C ARG A 1029 -36.61 -19.93 -24.98
N THR A 1030 -35.94 -18.88 -25.45
CA THR A 1030 -34.47 -18.76 -25.40
C THR A 1030 -33.95 -18.74 -23.96
N THR A 1031 -34.62 -17.98 -23.08
CA THR A 1031 -34.26 -17.91 -21.66
C THR A 1031 -34.53 -19.22 -20.93
N ALA A 1032 -35.63 -19.91 -21.26
CA ALA A 1032 -35.90 -21.24 -20.73
C ALA A 1032 -34.88 -22.27 -21.21
N ASP A 1033 -34.43 -22.19 -22.46
CA ASP A 1033 -33.35 -23.05 -22.98
C ASP A 1033 -32.05 -22.79 -22.23
N TRP A 1034 -31.62 -21.53 -22.10
CA TRP A 1034 -30.42 -21.15 -21.32
C TRP A 1034 -30.42 -21.72 -19.90
N ILE A 1035 -31.57 -21.68 -19.21
CA ILE A 1035 -31.71 -22.19 -17.84
C ILE A 1035 -31.70 -23.74 -17.82
N ARG A 1036 -32.30 -24.40 -18.81
CA ARG A 1036 -32.39 -25.87 -18.85
C ARG A 1036 -31.10 -26.56 -19.24
N THR A 1037 -30.36 -26.02 -20.20
CA THR A 1037 -29.14 -26.65 -20.73
C THR A 1037 -27.88 -26.25 -19.98
N ALA A 1038 -27.80 -25.01 -19.49
CA ALA A 1038 -26.70 -24.47 -18.69
C ALA A 1038 -25.29 -24.67 -19.31
N GLU A 1039 -25.14 -24.59 -20.64
CA GLU A 1039 -23.83 -24.70 -21.29
C GLU A 1039 -22.95 -23.47 -21.01
N PRO A 1040 -21.60 -23.60 -20.99
CA PRO A 1040 -20.69 -22.51 -20.65
C PRO A 1040 -20.89 -21.21 -21.45
N LYS A 1041 -21.19 -21.31 -22.75
CA LYS A 1041 -21.43 -20.14 -23.62
C LYS A 1041 -22.77 -19.46 -23.28
N GLN A 1042 -23.79 -20.24 -22.97
CA GLN A 1042 -25.11 -19.75 -22.60
C GLN A 1042 -25.10 -19.11 -21.20
N LEU A 1043 -24.28 -19.62 -20.27
CA LEU A 1043 -24.11 -19.01 -18.95
C LEU A 1043 -23.55 -17.58 -19.02
N LEU A 1044 -22.61 -17.31 -19.94
CA LEU A 1044 -22.07 -15.97 -20.15
C LEU A 1044 -23.15 -15.01 -20.69
N GLU A 1045 -23.91 -15.46 -21.70
CA GLU A 1045 -25.00 -14.69 -22.30
C GLU A 1045 -26.12 -14.43 -21.29
N PHE A 1046 -26.48 -15.46 -20.51
CA PHE A 1046 -27.46 -15.38 -19.44
C PHE A 1046 -27.02 -14.40 -18.33
N ASN A 1047 -25.74 -14.39 -17.96
CA ASN A 1047 -25.18 -13.47 -16.97
C ASN A 1047 -25.35 -12.00 -17.36
N VAL A 1048 -25.12 -11.66 -18.63
CA VAL A 1048 -25.32 -10.29 -19.14
C VAL A 1048 -26.82 -9.97 -19.23
N PHE A 1049 -27.61 -10.95 -19.68
CA PHE A 1049 -29.05 -10.82 -19.82
C PHE A 1049 -29.76 -10.54 -18.48
N LEU A 1050 -29.37 -11.21 -17.38
CA LEU A 1050 -29.98 -11.04 -16.05
C LEU A 1050 -29.98 -9.61 -15.50
N ASP A 1051 -29.17 -8.71 -16.07
CA ASP A 1051 -29.12 -7.30 -15.67
C ASP A 1051 -30.05 -6.41 -16.51
N PHE A 1052 -31.02 -6.98 -17.23
CA PHE A 1052 -31.84 -6.20 -18.13
C PHE A 1052 -32.73 -5.16 -17.44
N ARG A 1053 -32.79 -3.96 -18.01
CA ARG A 1053 -33.62 -2.84 -17.57
C ARG A 1053 -34.26 -2.17 -18.79
N ALA A 1054 -35.55 -1.84 -18.70
CA ALA A 1054 -36.22 -1.09 -19.75
C ALA A 1054 -35.68 0.35 -19.82
N VAL A 1055 -35.35 0.81 -21.03
CA VAL A 1055 -34.89 2.18 -21.30
C VAL A 1055 -35.96 2.98 -22.04
N ALA A 1056 -36.58 2.38 -23.06
CA ALA A 1056 -37.61 3.03 -23.86
C ALA A 1056 -38.64 2.01 -24.35
N GLY A 1057 -39.89 2.44 -24.53
CA GLY A 1057 -41.01 1.58 -24.95
C GLY A 1057 -41.83 1.03 -23.78
N GLU A 1058 -42.50 -0.10 -24.01
CA GLU A 1058 -43.49 -0.70 -23.11
C GLU A 1058 -42.84 -1.50 -21.97
N VAL A 1059 -42.69 -0.85 -20.81
CA VAL A 1059 -42.05 -1.42 -19.60
C VAL A 1059 -42.71 -2.74 -19.15
N GLU A 1060 -44.01 -2.90 -19.40
CA GLU A 1060 -44.76 -4.10 -19.04
C GLU A 1060 -44.25 -5.36 -19.75
N LEU A 1061 -43.73 -5.24 -20.98
CA LEU A 1061 -43.11 -6.37 -21.69
C LEU A 1061 -41.85 -6.87 -20.97
N ALA A 1062 -41.03 -5.95 -20.47
CA ALA A 1062 -39.85 -6.30 -19.69
C ALA A 1062 -40.24 -6.97 -18.36
N ARG A 1063 -41.32 -6.51 -17.72
CA ARG A 1063 -41.85 -7.10 -16.48
C ARG A 1063 -42.36 -8.53 -16.71
N ARG A 1064 -43.11 -8.76 -17.79
CA ARG A 1064 -43.57 -10.11 -18.19
C ARG A 1064 -42.40 -11.07 -18.39
N LEU A 1065 -41.36 -10.64 -19.12
CA LEU A 1065 -40.16 -11.44 -19.33
C LEU A 1065 -39.43 -11.76 -18.01
N ARG A 1066 -39.34 -10.80 -17.07
CA ARG A 1066 -38.73 -10.99 -15.75
C ARG A 1066 -39.46 -12.05 -14.93
N LEU A 1067 -40.80 -11.98 -14.90
CA LEU A 1067 -41.64 -12.96 -14.21
C LEU A 1067 -41.46 -14.38 -14.79
N HIS A 1068 -41.41 -14.50 -16.12
CA HIS A 1068 -41.15 -15.77 -16.78
C HIS A 1068 -39.78 -16.36 -16.39
N VAL A 1069 -38.73 -15.53 -16.34
CA VAL A 1069 -37.39 -15.95 -15.92
C VAL A 1069 -37.40 -16.43 -14.47
N HIS A 1070 -38.03 -15.68 -13.55
CA HIS A 1070 -38.14 -16.06 -12.14
C HIS A 1070 -38.88 -17.39 -11.95
N GLU A 1071 -39.97 -17.59 -12.68
CA GLU A 1071 -40.75 -18.83 -12.62
C GLU A 1071 -39.97 -20.01 -13.20
N THR A 1072 -39.26 -19.81 -14.30
CA THR A 1072 -38.41 -20.85 -14.91
C THR A 1072 -37.27 -21.26 -13.98
N LEU A 1073 -36.61 -20.31 -13.32
CA LEU A 1073 -35.57 -20.58 -12.32
C LEU A 1073 -36.13 -21.35 -11.12
N ARG A 1074 -37.35 -21.04 -10.68
CA ARG A 1074 -38.05 -21.78 -9.61
C ARG A 1074 -38.26 -23.25 -9.97
N LEU A 1075 -38.56 -23.54 -11.23
CA LEU A 1075 -38.77 -24.89 -11.76
C LEU A 1075 -37.45 -25.64 -12.01
N HIS A 1076 -36.31 -24.95 -12.09
CA HIS A 1076 -34.99 -25.53 -12.34
C HIS A 1076 -33.92 -25.15 -11.29
N PRO A 1077 -34.07 -25.56 -10.01
CA PRO A 1077 -33.09 -25.25 -8.94
C PRO A 1077 -31.62 -25.62 -9.22
N PRO A 1078 -31.27 -26.71 -9.96
CA PRO A 1078 -29.88 -27.06 -10.27
C PRO A 1078 -29.11 -26.02 -11.08
N PHE A 1079 -29.78 -24.99 -11.63
CA PHE A 1079 -29.14 -23.92 -12.38
C PHE A 1079 -28.21 -23.03 -11.52
N LEU A 1080 -28.59 -22.77 -10.26
CA LEU A 1080 -27.82 -21.87 -9.38
C LEU A 1080 -26.40 -22.38 -9.06
N PRO A 1081 -26.17 -23.68 -8.78
CA PRO A 1081 -24.82 -24.25 -8.70
C PRO A 1081 -23.97 -24.06 -9.97
N PHE A 1082 -24.55 -24.14 -11.17
CA PHE A 1082 -23.80 -23.88 -12.41
C PHE A 1082 -23.37 -22.41 -12.52
N LEU A 1083 -24.27 -21.49 -12.16
CA LEU A 1083 -23.97 -20.06 -12.11
C LEU A 1083 -22.88 -19.75 -11.05
N ALA A 1084 -22.97 -20.39 -9.88
CA ALA A 1084 -21.96 -20.29 -8.83
C ALA A 1084 -20.59 -20.82 -9.28
N SER A 1085 -20.55 -21.94 -10.01
CA SER A 1085 -19.30 -22.50 -10.53
C SER A 1085 -18.60 -21.59 -11.53
N ASP A 1086 -19.33 -20.78 -12.30
CA ASP A 1086 -18.74 -19.81 -13.22
C ASP A 1086 -18.01 -18.68 -12.48
N LEU A 1087 -18.58 -18.20 -11.35
CA LEU A 1087 -17.94 -17.19 -10.49
C LEU A 1087 -16.66 -17.68 -9.80
N MET A 1088 -16.47 -18.99 -9.69
CA MET A 1088 -15.25 -19.62 -9.18
C MET A 1088 -14.13 -19.72 -10.22
N ARG A 1089 -14.42 -19.46 -11.51
CA ARG A 1089 -13.41 -19.48 -12.59
C ARG A 1089 -12.47 -18.30 -12.51
N PHE A 1090 -12.98 -17.14 -12.08
CA PHE A 1090 -12.11 -16.03 -11.73
C PHE A 1090 -11.30 -16.43 -10.49
N ARG A 1091 -10.06 -16.85 -10.72
CA ARG A 1091 -9.11 -17.00 -9.63
C ARG A 1091 -8.45 -15.64 -9.45
N PRO A 1092 -8.60 -14.96 -8.29
CA PRO A 1092 -7.66 -13.90 -7.97
C PRO A 1092 -6.24 -14.46 -8.19
N PRO A 1093 -5.29 -13.65 -8.71
CA PRO A 1093 -4.01 -14.14 -9.19
C PRO A 1093 -3.41 -15.19 -8.24
N PRO A 1094 -2.94 -16.35 -8.74
CA PRO A 1094 -2.66 -17.53 -7.92
C PRO A 1094 -1.48 -17.27 -6.97
N GLY A 1095 -1.76 -16.96 -5.70
CA GLY A 1095 -0.73 -16.63 -4.72
C GLY A 1095 -1.30 -16.04 -3.43
N ARG A 1096 -0.76 -16.49 -2.29
CA ARG A 1096 -1.16 -16.06 -0.93
C ARG A 1096 -1.28 -14.54 -0.80
N LEU A 1097 -2.41 -14.08 -0.24
CA LEU A 1097 -2.99 -12.73 -0.10
C LEU A 1097 -2.12 -11.56 0.47
N GLY A 1098 -0.79 -11.69 0.50
CA GLY A 1098 0.12 -10.63 0.96
C GLY A 1098 1.38 -10.44 0.09
N LEU A 1099 1.59 -11.25 -0.95
CA LEU A 1099 2.85 -11.28 -1.71
C LEU A 1099 2.81 -10.52 -3.05
N TRP A 1100 1.64 -10.02 -3.47
CA TRP A 1100 1.45 -9.41 -4.80
C TRP A 1100 2.00 -8.01 -4.91
N LEU A 1101 1.99 -7.23 -3.82
CA LEU A 1101 2.54 -5.88 -3.78
C LEU A 1101 4.09 -5.84 -3.75
N ARG A 1102 4.75 -6.78 -4.42
CA ARG A 1102 6.20 -6.82 -4.62
C ARG A 1102 6.52 -6.68 -6.11
N PRO A 1103 7.29 -5.65 -6.53
CA PRO A 1103 7.84 -5.57 -7.86
C PRO A 1103 8.49 -6.90 -8.30
N PRO A 1104 8.02 -7.55 -9.38
CA PRO A 1104 8.63 -8.78 -9.85
C PRO A 1104 9.88 -8.47 -10.66
N GLY A 1105 10.99 -9.14 -10.35
CA GLY A 1105 12.13 -9.21 -11.25
C GLY A 1105 11.73 -9.82 -12.60
N ARG A 1106 12.11 -9.12 -13.68
CA ARG A 1106 12.20 -9.54 -15.10
C ARG A 1106 11.04 -10.33 -15.73
N ARG A 1107 9.78 -10.10 -15.33
CA ARG A 1107 8.63 -10.34 -16.22
C ARG A 1107 7.65 -9.17 -16.12
N ALA A 1108 7.65 -8.31 -17.14
CA ALA A 1108 6.85 -7.08 -17.23
C ALA A 1108 5.33 -7.31 -17.23
N ARG A 1109 4.85 -8.56 -17.35
CA ARG A 1109 3.43 -8.89 -17.50
C ARG A 1109 2.64 -9.06 -16.19
N ALA A 1110 3.31 -9.22 -15.03
CA ALA A 1110 2.65 -9.55 -13.74
C ALA A 1110 2.32 -8.35 -12.83
N ALA A 1111 2.59 -7.12 -13.27
CA ALA A 1111 2.25 -5.90 -12.52
C ALA A 1111 0.97 -5.21 -13.02
N ARG A 1112 0.37 -5.75 -14.08
CA ARG A 1112 -0.84 -5.23 -14.70
C ARG A 1112 -2.04 -5.94 -14.11
N LEU A 1113 -2.97 -5.17 -13.56
CA LEU A 1113 -4.23 -5.65 -12.99
C LEU A 1113 -5.39 -5.11 -13.82
N ASP A 1114 -6.22 -6.01 -14.36
CA ASP A 1114 -7.48 -5.62 -14.99
C ASP A 1114 -8.57 -5.44 -13.91
N LEU A 1115 -9.05 -4.20 -13.76
CA LEU A 1115 -10.04 -3.84 -12.75
C LEU A 1115 -11.46 -4.27 -13.14
N LYS A 1116 -11.77 -4.45 -14.44
CA LYS A 1116 -13.06 -5.01 -14.88
C LYS A 1116 -13.16 -6.45 -14.42
N GLU A 1117 -12.12 -7.24 -14.67
CA GLU A 1117 -12.02 -8.63 -14.21
C GLU A 1117 -12.10 -8.76 -12.68
N ALA A 1118 -11.46 -7.84 -11.93
CA ALA A 1118 -11.53 -7.84 -10.46
C ALA A 1118 -12.93 -7.49 -9.90
N LEU A 1119 -13.73 -6.69 -10.61
CA LEU A 1119 -15.10 -6.33 -10.21
C LEU A 1119 -16.12 -7.43 -10.50
N LEU A 1120 -15.91 -8.22 -11.56
CA LEU A 1120 -16.87 -9.24 -12.02
C LEU A 1120 -17.31 -10.24 -10.93
N PRO A 1121 -16.44 -10.76 -10.04
CA PRO A 1121 -16.88 -11.66 -8.96
C PRO A 1121 -17.78 -10.98 -7.93
N LEU A 1122 -17.56 -9.69 -7.63
CA LEU A 1122 -18.42 -8.95 -6.70
C LEU A 1122 -19.81 -8.75 -7.32
N ILE A 1123 -19.85 -8.27 -8.57
CA ILE A 1123 -21.09 -8.09 -9.34
C ILE A 1123 -21.83 -9.42 -9.47
N GLY A 1124 -21.12 -10.47 -9.87
CA GLY A 1124 -21.66 -11.80 -10.07
C GLY A 1124 -22.17 -12.43 -8.78
N SER A 1125 -21.50 -12.19 -7.64
CA SER A 1125 -21.98 -12.64 -6.34
C SER A 1125 -23.30 -11.99 -5.94
N ALA A 1126 -23.42 -10.66 -6.05
CA ALA A 1126 -24.66 -9.95 -5.77
C ALA A 1126 -25.78 -10.43 -6.69
N ARG A 1127 -25.49 -10.65 -7.98
CA ARG A 1127 -26.42 -11.22 -8.96
C ARG A 1127 -26.88 -12.62 -8.56
N LEU A 1128 -25.96 -13.53 -8.23
CA LEU A 1128 -26.28 -14.91 -7.87
C LEU A 1128 -27.27 -14.98 -6.69
N TYR A 1129 -26.99 -14.26 -5.61
CA TYR A 1129 -27.89 -14.22 -4.45
C TYR A 1129 -29.21 -13.53 -4.77
N ALA A 1130 -29.20 -12.42 -5.53
CA ALA A 1130 -30.41 -11.71 -5.93
C ALA A 1130 -31.34 -12.60 -6.77
N VAL A 1131 -30.78 -13.35 -7.72
CA VAL A 1131 -31.52 -14.31 -8.55
C VAL A 1131 -32.09 -15.45 -7.70
N GLY A 1132 -31.32 -16.00 -6.76
CA GLY A 1132 -31.81 -17.01 -5.81
C GLY A 1132 -32.99 -16.53 -4.96
N GLU A 1133 -33.04 -15.25 -4.65
CA GLU A 1133 -34.11 -14.60 -3.89
C GLU A 1133 -35.22 -13.98 -4.74
N ARG A 1134 -35.14 -14.12 -6.08
CA ARG A 1134 -36.09 -13.53 -7.04
C ARG A 1134 -36.26 -12.02 -6.84
N LEU A 1135 -35.14 -11.32 -6.72
CA LEU A 1135 -35.09 -9.86 -6.67
C LEU A 1135 -35.12 -9.26 -8.08
N ASP A 1136 -35.73 -8.08 -8.22
CA ASP A 1136 -35.87 -7.37 -9.50
C ASP A 1136 -34.76 -6.32 -9.71
N GLU A 1137 -34.09 -5.92 -8.63
CA GLU A 1137 -33.00 -4.97 -8.61
C GLU A 1137 -31.84 -5.41 -9.52
N THR A 1138 -31.33 -4.50 -10.36
CA THR A 1138 -30.21 -4.77 -11.29
C THR A 1138 -28.88 -4.21 -10.78
N HIS A 1139 -28.88 -3.04 -10.16
CA HIS A 1139 -27.69 -2.38 -9.62
C HIS A 1139 -27.05 -3.23 -8.50
N THR A 1140 -25.73 -3.40 -8.51
CA THR A 1140 -25.00 -4.33 -7.62
C THR A 1140 -25.21 -3.99 -6.15
N LEU A 1141 -25.10 -2.71 -5.77
CA LEU A 1141 -25.32 -2.30 -4.38
C LEU A 1141 -26.79 -2.39 -3.97
N ASP A 1142 -27.73 -2.15 -4.90
CA ASP A 1142 -29.16 -2.17 -4.58
C ASP A 1142 -29.61 -3.62 -4.32
N ARG A 1143 -29.03 -4.58 -5.06
CA ARG A 1143 -29.14 -6.02 -4.78
C ARG A 1143 -28.63 -6.37 -3.39
N LEU A 1144 -27.45 -5.89 -3.02
CA LEU A 1144 -26.88 -6.18 -1.70
C LEU A 1144 -27.73 -5.58 -0.57
N ASP A 1145 -28.23 -4.35 -0.73
CA ASP A 1145 -29.14 -3.69 0.22
C ASP A 1145 -30.46 -4.45 0.37
N ALA A 1146 -31.06 -4.91 -0.75
CA ALA A 1146 -32.26 -5.73 -0.74
C ALA A 1146 -32.03 -7.10 -0.07
N LEU A 1147 -30.87 -7.73 -0.29
CA LEU A 1147 -30.49 -8.98 0.36
C LEU A 1147 -30.27 -8.82 1.87
N ALA A 1148 -29.67 -7.70 2.30
CA ALA A 1148 -29.49 -7.37 3.71
C ALA A 1148 -30.83 -7.14 4.42
N ARG A 1149 -31.77 -6.40 3.79
CA ARG A 1149 -33.15 -6.23 4.29
C ARG A 1149 -33.91 -7.56 4.46
N ARG A 1150 -33.55 -8.60 3.70
CA ARG A 1150 -34.08 -9.97 3.83
C ARG A 1150 -33.25 -10.88 4.74
N ASN A 1151 -32.28 -10.35 5.48
CA ASN A 1151 -31.36 -11.11 6.35
C ASN A 1151 -30.58 -12.22 5.63
N ARG A 1152 -30.34 -12.09 4.32
CA ARG A 1152 -29.52 -13.03 3.55
C ARG A 1152 -28.03 -12.67 3.55
N VAL A 1153 -27.73 -11.40 3.77
CA VAL A 1153 -26.37 -10.86 3.92
C VAL A 1153 -26.33 -10.08 5.23
N ALA A 1154 -25.28 -10.29 6.05
CA ALA A 1154 -25.13 -9.54 7.29
C ALA A 1154 -24.78 -8.07 7.00
N GLU A 1155 -25.24 -7.14 7.83
CA GLU A 1155 -24.97 -5.70 7.67
C GLU A 1155 -23.47 -5.38 7.59
N SER A 1156 -22.66 -6.03 8.44
CA SER A 1156 -21.20 -5.89 8.40
C SER A 1156 -20.56 -6.41 7.10
N ASP A 1157 -21.19 -7.41 6.48
CA ASP A 1157 -20.75 -7.98 5.20
C ASP A 1157 -21.15 -7.05 4.03
N LEU A 1158 -22.33 -6.44 4.10
CA LEU A 1158 -22.78 -5.41 3.16
C LEU A 1158 -21.80 -4.23 3.12
N GLN A 1159 -21.46 -3.67 4.29
CA GLN A 1159 -20.54 -2.53 4.41
C GLN A 1159 -19.17 -2.85 3.82
N LYS A 1160 -18.58 -4.00 4.18
CA LYS A 1160 -17.27 -4.43 3.65
C LYS A 1160 -17.30 -4.68 2.14
N THR A 1161 -18.36 -5.28 1.61
CA THR A 1161 -18.50 -5.48 0.16
C THR A 1161 -18.65 -4.15 -0.58
N THR A 1162 -19.42 -3.21 -0.02
CA THR A 1162 -19.61 -1.87 -0.59
C THR A 1162 -18.28 -1.13 -0.70
N ILE A 1163 -17.48 -1.10 0.38
CA ILE A 1163 -16.15 -0.49 0.38
C ILE A 1163 -15.24 -1.13 -0.69
N ALA A 1164 -15.24 -2.46 -0.81
CA ALA A 1164 -14.44 -3.16 -1.81
C ALA A 1164 -14.88 -2.84 -3.24
N TYR A 1165 -16.19 -2.81 -3.50
CA TYR A 1165 -16.78 -2.47 -4.79
C TYR A 1165 -16.44 -1.03 -5.18
N ASP A 1166 -16.69 -0.06 -4.28
CA ASP A 1166 -16.43 1.36 -4.53
C ASP A 1166 -14.95 1.63 -4.75
N THR A 1167 -14.06 0.96 -4.01
CA THR A 1167 -12.60 1.07 -4.19
C THR A 1167 -12.18 0.65 -5.61
N LEU A 1168 -12.60 -0.55 -6.04
CA LEU A 1168 -12.23 -1.08 -7.35
C LEU A 1168 -12.83 -0.25 -8.48
N LEU A 1169 -14.08 0.19 -8.33
CA LEU A 1169 -14.76 1.02 -9.32
C LEU A 1169 -14.13 2.41 -9.41
N ARG A 1170 -13.77 3.03 -8.28
CA ARG A 1170 -13.08 4.32 -8.25
C ARG A 1170 -11.71 4.24 -8.92
N LEU A 1171 -10.90 3.22 -8.62
CA LEU A 1171 -9.61 3.01 -9.28
C LEU A 1171 -9.77 2.86 -10.80
N ARG A 1172 -10.84 2.19 -11.24
CA ARG A 1172 -11.13 1.99 -12.67
C ARG A 1172 -11.50 3.30 -13.35
N LEU A 1173 -12.33 4.10 -12.71
CA LEU A 1173 -12.75 5.41 -13.22
C LEU A 1173 -11.59 6.41 -13.28
N LEU A 1174 -10.75 6.47 -12.23
CA LEU A 1174 -9.58 7.34 -12.19
C LEU A 1174 -8.58 6.98 -13.30
N HIS A 1175 -8.26 5.70 -13.48
CA HIS A 1175 -7.37 5.25 -14.55
C HIS A 1175 -7.89 5.60 -15.95
N GLN A 1176 -9.20 5.43 -16.18
CA GLN A 1176 -9.81 5.81 -17.45
C GLN A 1176 -9.78 7.33 -17.67
N ALA A 1177 -9.98 8.11 -16.61
CA ALA A 1177 -9.86 9.57 -16.67
C ALA A 1177 -8.42 10.02 -16.98
N GLU A 1178 -7.40 9.39 -16.38
CA GLU A 1178 -5.99 9.61 -16.70
C GLU A 1178 -5.67 9.26 -18.17
N CYS A 1179 -6.18 8.13 -18.67
CA CYS A 1179 -6.00 7.77 -20.08
C CYS A 1179 -6.59 8.82 -21.03
N LEU A 1180 -7.74 9.40 -20.70
CA LEU A 1180 -8.34 10.51 -21.46
C LEU A 1180 -7.49 11.78 -21.40
N GLN A 1181 -6.93 12.12 -20.24
CA GLN A 1181 -6.03 13.28 -20.08
C GLN A 1181 -4.77 13.15 -20.95
N GLU A 1182 -4.19 11.95 -20.97
CA GLU A 1182 -2.95 11.66 -21.72
C GLU A 1182 -3.20 11.34 -23.20
N ASN A 1183 -4.45 11.46 -23.70
CA ASN A 1183 -4.86 11.04 -25.05
C ASN A 1183 -4.44 9.59 -25.39
N ARG A 1184 -4.45 8.69 -24.40
CA ARG A 1184 -4.16 7.27 -24.59
C ARG A 1184 -5.46 6.48 -24.83
N PRO A 1185 -5.38 5.33 -25.54
CA PRO A 1185 -6.51 4.41 -25.63
C PRO A 1185 -7.02 4.03 -24.25
N LEU A 1186 -8.33 4.09 -24.08
CA LEU A 1186 -9.00 3.66 -22.86
C LEU A 1186 -8.79 2.15 -22.65
N ASP A 1187 -8.44 1.76 -21.43
CA ASP A 1187 -8.36 0.36 -21.00
C ASP A 1187 -8.81 0.21 -19.53
N ASN A 1188 -8.85 -1.02 -19.03
CA ASN A 1188 -9.20 -1.32 -17.62
C ASN A 1188 -7.97 -1.76 -16.79
N THR A 1189 -6.77 -1.67 -17.35
CA THR A 1189 -5.56 -2.31 -16.83
C THR A 1189 -4.62 -1.31 -16.18
N ILE A 1190 -4.55 -1.33 -14.85
CA ILE A 1190 -3.63 -0.47 -14.08
C ILE A 1190 -2.29 -1.16 -13.78
N ASP A 1191 -1.23 -0.37 -13.66
CA ASP A 1191 -0.01 -0.82 -12.98
C ASP A 1191 -0.14 -0.52 -11.50
N TRP A 1192 -0.53 -1.52 -10.70
CA TRP A 1192 -0.80 -1.32 -9.28
C TRP A 1192 0.44 -0.82 -8.50
N ARG A 1193 1.66 -0.92 -9.06
CA ARG A 1193 2.90 -0.39 -8.45
C ARG A 1193 2.96 1.14 -8.45
N ARG A 1194 2.14 1.79 -9.27
CA ARG A 1194 2.05 3.26 -9.35
C ARG A 1194 1.04 3.84 -8.37
N LEU A 1195 0.24 2.99 -7.72
CA LEU A 1195 -0.72 3.41 -6.71
C LEU A 1195 0.01 3.94 -5.48
N ASP A 1196 -0.60 4.92 -4.82
CA ASP A 1196 -0.11 5.41 -3.54
C ASP A 1196 -0.25 4.32 -2.43
N PRO A 1197 0.43 4.47 -1.28
CA PRO A 1197 0.35 3.49 -0.20
C PRO A 1197 -1.07 3.27 0.36
N ALA A 1198 -1.94 4.28 0.37
CA ALA A 1198 -3.29 4.19 0.90
C ALA A 1198 -4.21 3.41 -0.06
N GLN A 1199 -4.18 3.74 -1.35
CA GLN A 1199 -4.85 3.02 -2.44
C GLN A 1199 -4.41 1.55 -2.48
N THR A 1200 -3.12 1.31 -2.23
CA THR A 1200 -2.54 -0.04 -2.17
C THR A 1200 -3.13 -0.88 -1.03
N VAL A 1201 -3.37 -0.27 0.14
CA VAL A 1201 -4.01 -0.94 1.28
C VAL A 1201 -5.48 -1.24 0.97
N LEU A 1202 -6.24 -0.27 0.47
CA LEU A 1202 -7.66 -0.45 0.13
C LEU A 1202 -7.85 -1.51 -0.97
N LEU A 1203 -6.99 -1.53 -1.98
CA LEU A 1203 -6.99 -2.55 -3.03
C LEU A 1203 -6.77 -3.95 -2.44
N ARG A 1204 -5.86 -4.09 -1.46
CA ARG A 1204 -5.60 -5.36 -0.79
C ARG A 1204 -6.81 -5.82 0.02
N GLU A 1205 -7.46 -4.92 0.74
CA GLU A 1205 -8.68 -5.23 1.50
C GLU A 1205 -9.82 -5.67 0.58
N ALA A 1206 -9.97 -5.03 -0.59
CA ALA A 1206 -10.94 -5.44 -1.60
C ALA A 1206 -10.72 -6.89 -2.07
N PHE A 1207 -9.47 -7.31 -2.29
CA PHE A 1207 -9.15 -8.70 -2.65
C PHE A 1207 -9.35 -9.70 -1.51
N VAL A 1208 -9.10 -9.30 -0.26
CA VAL A 1208 -9.45 -10.12 0.92
C VAL A 1208 -10.96 -10.36 0.96
N ARG A 1209 -11.75 -9.31 0.71
CA ARG A 1209 -13.20 -9.41 0.68
C ARG A 1209 -13.68 -10.32 -0.45
N LEU A 1210 -13.11 -10.19 -1.64
CA LEU A 1210 -13.43 -11.02 -2.80
C LEU A 1210 -13.19 -12.52 -2.49
N ALA A 1211 -12.06 -12.86 -1.89
CA ALA A 1211 -11.74 -14.24 -1.50
C ALA A 1211 -12.73 -14.80 -0.45
N ALA A 1212 -13.17 -13.96 0.50
CA ALA A 1212 -14.18 -14.35 1.49
C ALA A 1212 -15.54 -14.62 0.84
N ILE A 1213 -15.96 -13.79 -0.11
CA ILE A 1213 -17.22 -13.96 -0.86
C ILE A 1213 -17.19 -15.25 -1.69
N GLN A 1214 -16.10 -15.53 -2.41
CA GLN A 1214 -15.95 -16.76 -3.18
C GLN A 1214 -15.98 -18.01 -2.29
N LYS A 1215 -15.35 -17.95 -1.11
CA LYS A 1215 -15.44 -19.03 -0.12
C LYS A 1215 -16.88 -19.25 0.35
N LYS A 1216 -17.62 -18.17 0.59
CA LYS A 1216 -19.04 -18.25 0.98
C LYS A 1216 -19.90 -18.86 -0.13
N ILE A 1217 -19.72 -18.43 -1.39
CA ILE A 1217 -20.44 -19.03 -2.54
C ILE A 1217 -20.15 -20.53 -2.65
N SER A 1218 -18.90 -20.94 -2.48
CA SER A 1218 -18.52 -22.36 -2.50
C SER A 1218 -19.22 -23.18 -1.42
N TYR A 1219 -19.43 -22.61 -0.23
CA TYR A 1219 -20.16 -23.27 0.85
C TYR A 1219 -21.66 -23.31 0.56
N ASP A 1220 -22.26 -22.17 0.21
CA ASP A 1220 -23.71 -22.01 0.06
C ASP A 1220 -24.28 -22.77 -1.15
N PHE A 1221 -23.54 -22.89 -2.27
CA PHE A 1221 -24.06 -23.43 -3.54
C PHE A 1221 -23.34 -24.67 -4.07
N LEU A 1222 -22.09 -24.92 -3.67
CA LEU A 1222 -21.26 -26.01 -4.22
C LEU A 1222 -20.98 -27.13 -3.20
N GLY A 1223 -21.51 -27.05 -1.98
CA GLY A 1223 -21.43 -28.13 -0.98
C GLY A 1223 -20.02 -28.37 -0.43
N GLY A 1224 -19.31 -27.28 -0.07
CA GLY A 1224 -17.86 -27.25 0.20
C GLY A 1224 -17.26 -28.42 1.00
N THR A 1225 -16.06 -28.84 0.57
CA THR A 1225 -15.08 -29.62 1.36
C THR A 1225 -14.35 -28.75 2.37
#